data_AF-A0A1H3KG34-F1
#
_entry.id   AF-A0A1H3KG34-F1
#
_cell.length_a   1.000
_cell.length_b   1.000
_cell.length_c   1.000
_cell.angle_alpha   90.00
_cell.angle_beta   90.00
_cell.angle_gamma   90.00
#
_symmetry.space_group_name_H-M   'P 1'
#
loop_
_entity.id
_entity.type
_entity.pdbx_description
1 polymer ?
#
loop_
_entity_poly.entity_id
_entity_poly.type
_entity_poly.pdbx_seq_one_letter_code
_entity_poly.pdbx_strand_id
1 'polypeptide(L)'
;MNTKKDLATGKWELWRRLLLLLCCALAAWFYMYVSTTPLLRVHNAQMERRQEREIAGQFVTERQRHLAVLPLEEYASVIAGENLVFVEGSEWEIFIRKIAEQNGTNHSTIAPRFFFGTEKEPLRKAWIQAANPQDPVFIEYIKADGSKGYMQVTYMTFTNDDFMIGGIGGSYNTPPDDLLYPIRSMAYVFMLVGVLLYVKIPKPKRYADSMHYSSWKNRLLDIIGVALFTMFFALPLFITGGSVQSLALMMPLVIVFWGMAILCSSLMYIAAWNASFSMKVKEDQLMITNYRGGYRISYQDINFIQPADKRYPGWFKWVMFFAMLGSKGSMASVMTSHWINSTGVQSQGLRIHMKNGERIDFWLMDQMGNPIFSRVEKLVHSLSGADIPCREEVVTDRSLTHVPGGVGFWDKKPVMIPYVATCTLFLLVMIGSLWVSRVAMVSEIPYTEESVSIEEQVTYPEFDGIPLGIGEKEWVRHFGAEGVERGVVLKQIPEGGYMIAGVSNSGNYTRPASYLIQTDEEGNLIWEERYPTLGKDSINQGMIITQAGHFLLTGNEGDYRGRDIFVKKVSGAGEEQWHRHDSSEENSGGVDLWEHPEGDFFVLLNRGALAKMKRMDSRGNLIWENPIGIDNKKSSASKIVSLSEEHFLISGSVVKEAEEFWKAAIMMVDNNGNTLWQREYGRDGDDRILDATLLDDGSIAFIGFTHADSGLFRSVSLLITDVEGKEERNKSYPISHYHGTGTAIVELSDGNLALLVNVNKHSTTHDFALIAILDRQGNIVSVHVLDADGDVRGSDMILSSDGSILITGRSDGQDMFGSTNAFLMKISY
;
A
#
# COMPACT_ATOMS: atom_id res chain seq x y z
N MET A 1 27.61 -29.08 58.64
CA MET A 1 27.04 -28.77 57.30
C MET A 1 26.73 -27.29 57.23
N ASN A 2 27.33 -26.56 56.29
CA ASN A 2 27.28 -25.10 56.21
C ASN A 2 25.87 -24.64 55.79
N THR A 3 25.10 -24.14 56.77
CA THR A 3 23.63 -24.11 56.84
C THR A 3 22.89 -23.16 55.89
N LYS A 4 23.57 -22.47 54.97
CA LYS A 4 22.93 -21.66 53.91
C LYS A 4 23.09 -22.20 52.50
N LYS A 5 24.09 -23.05 52.22
CA LYS A 5 24.40 -23.51 50.84
C LYS A 5 23.52 -24.68 50.38
N ASP A 6 23.07 -25.55 51.28
CA ASP A 6 22.32 -26.77 50.90
C ASP A 6 20.83 -26.56 50.61
N LEU A 7 20.30 -25.34 50.79
CA LEU A 7 18.87 -25.05 50.65
C LEU A 7 18.50 -24.28 49.37
N ALA A 8 19.47 -23.79 48.60
CA ALA A 8 19.23 -22.99 47.39
C ALA A 8 19.24 -23.86 46.13
N THR A 9 18.21 -24.69 45.95
CA THR A 9 18.11 -25.65 44.83
C THR A 9 17.40 -25.10 43.59
N GLY A 10 16.89 -23.86 43.64
CA GLY A 10 16.01 -23.30 42.59
C GLY A 10 16.62 -22.25 41.67
N LYS A 11 17.88 -21.81 41.84
CA LYS A 11 18.46 -20.70 41.05
C LYS A 11 18.37 -20.90 39.54
N TRP A 12 18.46 -22.15 39.10
CA TRP A 12 18.40 -22.53 37.69
C TRP A 12 16.99 -22.46 37.09
N GLU A 13 15.92 -22.43 37.90
CA GLU A 13 14.54 -22.33 37.40
C GLU A 13 14.25 -21.00 36.69
N LEU A 14 14.82 -19.90 37.19
CA LEU A 14 14.66 -18.59 36.55
C LEU A 14 15.47 -18.53 35.25
N TRP A 15 16.74 -18.92 35.30
CA TRP A 15 17.62 -18.94 34.13
C TRP A 15 17.08 -19.82 33.01
N ARG A 16 16.54 -20.99 33.35
CA ARG A 16 15.92 -21.90 32.37
C ARG A 16 14.79 -21.25 31.57
N ARG A 17 13.96 -20.42 32.22
CA ARG A 17 12.85 -19.72 31.56
C ARG A 17 13.32 -18.50 30.80
N LEU A 18 14.25 -17.73 31.36
CA LEU A 18 14.81 -16.57 30.66
C LEU A 18 15.58 -16.98 29.39
N LEU A 19 16.32 -18.09 29.43
CA LEU A 19 16.97 -18.65 28.25
C LEU A 19 15.96 -19.16 27.22
N LEU A 20 14.83 -19.71 27.66
CA LEU A 20 13.74 -20.06 26.75
C LEU A 20 13.18 -18.82 26.05
N LEU A 21 12.88 -17.76 26.80
CA LEU A 21 12.40 -16.49 26.22
C LEU A 21 13.43 -15.87 25.27
N LEU A 22 14.73 -15.91 25.60
CA LEU A 22 15.81 -15.49 24.71
C LEU A 22 15.75 -16.23 23.38
N CYS A 23 15.65 -17.55 23.44
CA CYS A 23 15.62 -18.39 22.25
C CYS A 23 14.35 -18.12 21.42
N CYS A 24 13.21 -17.86 22.06
CA CYS A 24 11.99 -17.45 21.36
C CYS A 24 12.12 -16.07 20.71
N ALA A 25 12.74 -15.09 21.37
CA ALA A 25 13.01 -13.77 20.81
C ALA A 25 13.95 -13.85 19.61
N LEU A 26 15.06 -14.59 19.74
CA LEU A 26 15.99 -14.85 18.64
C LEU A 26 15.31 -15.61 17.51
N ALA A 27 14.48 -16.61 17.80
CA ALA A 27 13.74 -17.33 16.77
C ALA A 27 12.82 -16.39 15.98
N ALA A 28 12.01 -15.57 16.66
CA ALA A 28 11.13 -14.60 16.00
C ALA A 28 11.93 -13.58 15.17
N TRP A 29 13.05 -13.10 15.71
CA TRP A 29 13.94 -12.16 15.04
C TRP A 29 14.53 -12.75 13.75
N PHE A 30 15.18 -13.91 13.84
CA PHE A 30 15.81 -14.56 12.69
C PHE A 30 14.79 -15.04 11.65
N TYR A 31 13.59 -15.42 12.09
CA TYR A 31 12.51 -15.83 11.20
C TYR A 31 12.04 -14.68 10.30
N MET A 32 11.98 -13.47 10.88
CA MET A 32 11.54 -12.25 10.22
C MET A 32 12.72 -11.39 9.70
N TYR A 33 13.94 -11.89 9.72
CA TYR A 33 15.07 -11.16 9.16
C TYR A 33 14.99 -11.18 7.64
N VAL A 34 14.80 -10.00 7.06
CA VAL A 34 14.76 -9.76 5.61
C VAL A 34 16.07 -9.17 5.17
N SER A 35 16.61 -9.67 4.05
CA SER A 35 17.71 -9.02 3.36
C SER A 35 17.16 -8.11 2.26
N THR A 36 17.55 -6.83 2.27
CA THR A 36 17.26 -5.86 1.18
C THR A 36 18.32 -5.89 0.09
N THR A 37 19.18 -6.93 0.06
CA THR A 37 20.15 -7.08 -1.01
C THR A 37 19.44 -7.21 -2.34
N PRO A 38 19.88 -6.48 -3.38
CA PRO A 38 19.28 -6.58 -4.70
C PRO A 38 19.37 -8.00 -5.25
N LEU A 39 18.37 -8.38 -6.04
CA LEU A 39 18.28 -9.69 -6.68
C LEU A 39 18.22 -9.54 -8.20
N LEU A 40 18.74 -10.55 -8.89
CA LEU A 40 18.64 -10.70 -10.33
C LEU A 40 17.52 -11.69 -10.66
N ARG A 41 16.52 -11.24 -11.42
CA ARG A 41 15.50 -12.10 -12.00
C ARG A 41 15.98 -12.59 -13.35
N VAL A 42 15.95 -13.90 -13.60
CA VAL A 42 16.31 -14.48 -14.89
C VAL A 42 15.13 -15.26 -15.44
N HIS A 43 14.75 -14.96 -16.68
CA HIS A 43 13.73 -15.69 -17.41
C HIS A 43 14.04 -15.73 -18.91
N ASN A 44 13.37 -16.63 -19.62
CA ASN A 44 13.48 -16.67 -21.08
C ASN A 44 12.85 -15.40 -21.67
N ALA A 45 13.59 -14.69 -22.51
CA ALA A 45 13.13 -13.45 -23.14
C ALA A 45 12.00 -13.68 -24.16
N GLN A 46 11.83 -14.92 -24.64
CA GLN A 46 10.84 -15.33 -25.64
C GLN A 46 10.83 -14.41 -26.86
N MET A 47 12.01 -14.03 -27.37
CA MET A 47 12.15 -13.08 -28.48
C MET A 47 11.36 -13.50 -29.72
N GLU A 48 11.32 -14.81 -30.04
CA GLU A 48 10.51 -15.34 -31.14
C GLU A 48 9.01 -15.01 -30.96
N ARG A 49 8.44 -15.28 -29.78
CA ARG A 49 7.04 -14.93 -29.48
C ARG A 49 6.79 -13.43 -29.41
N ARG A 50 7.78 -12.65 -28.95
CA ARG A 50 7.68 -11.17 -28.95
C ARG A 50 7.62 -10.67 -30.39
N GLN A 51 8.48 -11.19 -31.26
CA GLN A 51 8.51 -10.88 -32.69
C GLN A 51 7.20 -11.27 -33.39
N GLU A 52 6.66 -12.46 -33.11
CA GLU A 52 5.35 -12.91 -33.63
C GLU A 52 4.21 -11.97 -33.20
N ARG A 53 4.31 -11.36 -32.01
CA ARG A 53 3.30 -10.45 -31.48
C ARG A 53 3.39 -9.04 -32.07
N GLU A 54 4.50 -8.66 -32.68
CA GLU A 54 4.63 -7.34 -33.34
C GLU A 54 3.54 -7.13 -34.40
N ILE A 55 3.06 -8.23 -35.02
CA ILE A 55 2.01 -8.22 -36.04
C ILE A 55 0.63 -8.68 -35.52
N ALA A 56 0.46 -8.96 -34.23
CA ALA A 56 -0.75 -9.59 -33.68
C ALA A 56 -1.94 -8.62 -33.44
N GLY A 57 -1.81 -7.34 -33.81
CA GLY A 57 -2.86 -6.32 -33.66
C GLY A 57 -3.57 -5.95 -34.97
N GLN A 58 -4.77 -5.36 -34.88
CA GLN A 58 -5.52 -4.86 -36.06
C GLN A 58 -4.83 -3.68 -36.78
N PHE A 59 -3.92 -2.98 -36.10
CA PHE A 59 -3.10 -1.91 -36.66
C PHE A 59 -1.63 -2.20 -36.35
N VAL A 60 -0.84 -2.46 -37.39
CA VAL A 60 0.60 -2.76 -37.28
C VAL A 60 1.37 -1.60 -37.91
N THR A 61 2.18 -0.91 -37.11
CA THR A 61 3.02 0.21 -37.57
C THR A 61 4.11 -0.26 -38.55
N GLU A 62 4.68 0.66 -39.34
CA GLU A 62 5.77 0.33 -40.27
C GLU A 62 7.01 -0.19 -39.54
N ARG A 63 7.32 0.37 -38.36
CA ARG A 63 8.38 -0.13 -37.47
C ARG A 63 8.10 -1.57 -37.01
N GLN A 64 6.87 -1.88 -36.59
CA GLN A 64 6.51 -3.24 -36.17
C GLN A 64 6.57 -4.24 -37.34
N ARG A 65 6.13 -3.83 -38.53
CA ARG A 65 6.29 -4.65 -39.75
C ARG A 65 7.76 -4.89 -40.07
N HIS A 66 8.59 -3.86 -39.95
CA HIS A 66 10.03 -3.98 -40.14
C HIS A 66 10.63 -4.95 -39.11
N LEU A 67 10.37 -4.75 -37.82
CA LEU A 67 10.84 -5.61 -36.72
C LEU A 67 10.38 -7.07 -36.86
N ALA A 68 9.16 -7.31 -37.34
CA ALA A 68 8.62 -8.65 -37.54
C ALA A 68 9.30 -9.42 -38.68
N VAL A 69 9.92 -8.72 -39.64
CA VAL A 69 10.58 -9.31 -40.81
C VAL A 69 12.09 -9.45 -40.61
N LEU A 70 12.66 -8.76 -39.61
CA LEU A 70 14.09 -8.88 -39.29
C LEU A 70 14.47 -10.33 -38.94
N PRO A 71 15.68 -10.77 -39.29
CA PRO A 71 16.27 -11.96 -38.68
C PRO A 71 16.21 -11.86 -37.15
N LEU A 72 15.93 -12.97 -36.45
CA LEU A 72 15.74 -12.98 -34.99
C LEU A 72 16.93 -12.35 -34.24
N GLU A 73 18.14 -12.50 -34.76
CA GLU A 73 19.36 -11.93 -34.19
C GLU A 73 19.38 -10.40 -34.26
N GLU A 74 19.00 -9.85 -35.42
CA GLU A 74 18.88 -8.41 -35.62
C GLU A 74 17.73 -7.84 -34.79
N TYR A 75 16.59 -8.54 -34.75
CA TYR A 75 15.48 -8.17 -33.87
C TYR A 75 15.91 -8.10 -32.40
N ALA A 76 16.61 -9.12 -31.90
CA ALA A 76 17.11 -9.14 -30.52
C ALA A 76 18.09 -7.98 -30.25
N SER A 77 18.97 -7.65 -31.19
CA SER A 77 19.90 -6.52 -31.07
C SER A 77 19.18 -5.16 -31.01
N VAL A 78 18.09 -4.99 -31.76
CA VAL A 78 17.30 -3.75 -31.77
C VAL A 78 16.49 -3.60 -30.48
N ILE A 79 15.96 -4.70 -29.94
CA ILE A 79 15.16 -4.70 -28.70
C ILE A 79 16.05 -4.54 -27.46
N ALA A 80 17.21 -5.20 -27.43
CA ALA A 80 18.11 -5.17 -26.29
C ALA A 80 19.06 -3.96 -26.28
N GLY A 81 19.31 -3.34 -27.44
CA GLY A 81 20.21 -2.19 -27.57
C GLY A 81 21.60 -2.48 -27.01
N GLU A 82 22.15 -1.53 -26.27
CA GLU A 82 23.47 -1.62 -25.62
C GLU A 82 23.51 -2.59 -24.42
N ASN A 83 22.35 -3.11 -23.99
CA ASN A 83 22.24 -4.07 -22.90
C ASN A 83 22.18 -5.53 -23.37
N LEU A 84 22.55 -5.79 -24.64
CA LEU A 84 22.77 -7.15 -25.14
C LEU A 84 24.18 -7.62 -24.78
N VAL A 85 24.27 -8.63 -23.93
CA VAL A 85 25.53 -9.24 -23.51
C VAL A 85 25.66 -10.63 -24.10
N PHE A 86 26.77 -10.86 -24.79
CA PHE A 86 27.11 -12.15 -25.37
C PHE A 86 27.95 -12.96 -24.39
N VAL A 87 27.54 -14.22 -24.14
CA VAL A 87 28.21 -15.08 -23.17
C VAL A 87 28.66 -16.40 -23.80
N GLU A 88 29.92 -16.78 -23.51
CA GLU A 88 30.51 -18.04 -23.95
C GLU A 88 31.24 -18.74 -22.80
N GLY A 89 31.35 -20.07 -22.90
CA GLY A 89 32.13 -20.91 -21.97
C GLY A 89 31.30 -21.96 -21.23
N SER A 90 32.00 -22.97 -20.72
CA SER A 90 31.40 -24.15 -20.08
C SER A 90 30.58 -23.82 -18.83
N GLU A 91 30.90 -22.74 -18.11
CA GLU A 91 30.12 -22.26 -16.95
C GLU A 91 28.70 -21.82 -17.36
N TRP A 92 28.58 -21.10 -18.47
CA TRP A 92 27.30 -20.65 -19.02
C TRP A 92 26.50 -21.82 -19.59
N GLU A 93 27.14 -22.75 -20.30
CA GLU A 93 26.46 -23.95 -20.82
C GLU A 93 25.78 -24.76 -19.69
N ILE A 94 26.48 -24.97 -18.57
CA ILE A 94 25.94 -25.67 -17.40
C ILE A 94 24.78 -24.87 -16.78
N PHE A 95 24.95 -23.55 -16.64
CA PHE A 95 23.95 -22.66 -16.07
C PHE A 95 22.65 -22.64 -16.89
N ILE A 96 22.75 -22.47 -18.21
CA ILE A 96 21.64 -22.49 -19.16
C ILE A 96 20.94 -23.84 -19.14
N ARG A 97 21.71 -24.94 -19.19
CA ARG A 97 21.16 -26.29 -19.17
C ARG A 97 20.32 -26.53 -17.92
N LYS A 98 20.78 -26.06 -16.76
CA LYS A 98 20.04 -26.17 -15.49
C LYS A 98 18.71 -25.38 -15.51
N ILE A 99 18.72 -24.18 -16.07
CA ILE A 99 17.51 -23.36 -16.27
C ILE A 99 16.54 -24.03 -17.25
N ALA A 100 17.06 -24.57 -18.36
CA ALA A 100 16.27 -25.22 -19.40
C ALA A 100 15.64 -26.55 -18.93
N GLU A 101 16.38 -27.38 -18.19
CA GLU A 101 15.88 -28.63 -17.61
C GLU A 101 14.77 -28.37 -16.57
N GLN A 102 14.89 -27.31 -15.77
CA GLN A 102 13.84 -26.90 -14.84
C GLN A 102 12.61 -26.31 -15.54
N ASN A 103 12.79 -25.68 -16.71
CA ASN A 103 11.68 -25.23 -17.57
C ASN A 103 10.89 -26.38 -18.22
N GLY A 104 11.55 -27.50 -18.52
CA GLY A 104 10.94 -28.64 -19.22
C GLY A 104 9.99 -29.53 -18.39
N THR A 105 9.89 -29.32 -17.08
CA THR A 105 9.11 -30.19 -16.17
C THR A 105 7.75 -29.62 -15.74
N ASN A 106 7.49 -28.33 -15.99
CA ASN A 106 6.24 -27.67 -15.62
C ASN A 106 5.42 -27.29 -16.86
N HIS A 107 4.35 -28.03 -17.13
CA HIS A 107 3.35 -27.73 -18.17
C HIS A 107 2.36 -26.63 -17.75
N SER A 108 2.76 -25.68 -16.89
CA SER A 108 1.95 -24.47 -16.66
C SER A 108 2.24 -23.46 -17.77
N THR A 109 1.20 -22.73 -18.19
CA THR A 109 1.23 -21.69 -19.23
C THR A 109 2.09 -20.46 -18.90
N ILE A 110 2.90 -20.51 -17.83
CA ILE A 110 3.68 -19.40 -17.28
C ILE A 110 5.12 -19.89 -17.12
N ALA A 111 6.04 -19.32 -17.89
CA ALA A 111 7.46 -19.71 -17.87
C ALA A 111 8.06 -19.60 -16.45
N PRO A 112 8.82 -20.59 -15.96
CA PRO A 112 9.50 -20.49 -14.67
C PRO A 112 10.48 -19.33 -14.65
N ARG A 113 10.41 -18.52 -13.58
CA ARG A 113 11.27 -17.35 -13.34
C ARG A 113 12.24 -17.70 -12.22
N PHE A 114 13.53 -17.51 -12.46
CA PHE A 114 14.60 -17.86 -11.51
C PHE A 114 15.12 -16.60 -10.84
N PHE A 115 15.45 -16.70 -9.55
CA PHE A 115 15.99 -15.60 -8.75
C PHE A 115 17.41 -15.94 -8.32
N PHE A 116 18.31 -14.99 -8.45
CA PHE A 116 19.71 -15.13 -8.05
C PHE A 116 20.17 -13.88 -7.31
N GLY A 117 21.13 -14.03 -6.39
CA GLY A 117 21.82 -12.87 -5.82
C GLY A 117 22.76 -12.26 -6.87
N THR A 118 23.00 -10.96 -6.77
CA THR A 118 23.93 -10.21 -7.65
C THR A 118 25.36 -10.78 -7.65
N GLU A 119 25.78 -11.42 -6.56
CA GLU A 119 27.13 -11.98 -6.43
C GLU A 119 27.31 -13.37 -7.06
N LYS A 120 26.25 -14.01 -7.58
CA LYS A 120 26.36 -15.37 -8.12
C LYS A 120 26.96 -15.37 -9.53
N GLU A 121 28.10 -16.03 -9.67
CA GLU A 121 28.65 -16.41 -10.98
C GLU A 121 27.78 -17.50 -11.64
N PRO A 122 27.60 -17.48 -12.98
CA PRO A 122 28.26 -16.60 -13.94
C PRO A 122 27.53 -15.27 -14.23
N LEU A 123 26.35 -15.05 -13.65
CA LEU A 123 25.50 -13.87 -13.91
C LEU A 123 26.21 -12.54 -13.59
N ARG A 124 27.00 -12.49 -12.52
CA ARG A 124 27.78 -11.32 -12.12
C ARG A 124 28.68 -10.80 -13.24
N LYS A 125 29.34 -11.67 -13.99
CA LYS A 125 30.20 -11.27 -15.14
C LYS A 125 29.37 -10.63 -16.27
N ALA A 126 28.23 -11.22 -16.62
CA ALA A 126 27.35 -10.64 -17.64
C ALA A 126 26.74 -9.32 -17.18
N TRP A 127 26.42 -9.23 -15.89
CA TRP A 127 25.87 -8.03 -15.27
C TRP A 127 26.82 -6.82 -15.37
N ILE A 128 28.10 -7.02 -15.04
CA ILE A 128 29.13 -5.97 -15.10
C ILE A 128 29.40 -5.52 -16.55
N GLN A 129 29.12 -6.38 -17.54
CA GLN A 129 29.32 -6.06 -18.96
C GLN A 129 28.18 -5.24 -19.56
N ALA A 130 27.04 -5.11 -18.89
CA ALA A 130 25.91 -4.33 -19.38
C ALA A 130 26.19 -2.81 -19.31
N ALA A 131 25.75 -2.06 -20.33
CA ALA A 131 25.94 -0.61 -20.40
C ALA A 131 25.12 0.13 -19.32
N ASN A 132 23.87 -0.26 -19.12
CA ASN A 132 23.04 0.19 -18.01
C ASN A 132 22.46 -1.01 -17.24
N PRO A 133 23.11 -1.42 -16.13
CA PRO A 133 22.64 -2.54 -15.33
C PRO A 133 21.28 -2.30 -14.67
N GLN A 134 20.78 -1.07 -14.54
CA GLN A 134 19.45 -0.86 -13.94
C GLN A 134 18.30 -1.26 -14.89
N ASP A 135 18.57 -1.33 -16.20
CA ASP A 135 17.63 -1.74 -17.22
C ASP A 135 17.62 -3.27 -17.44
N PRO A 136 16.62 -3.83 -18.15
CA PRO A 136 16.64 -5.23 -18.53
C PRO A 136 17.87 -5.59 -19.39
N VAL A 137 18.74 -6.43 -18.86
CA VAL A 137 19.92 -6.96 -19.55
C VAL A 137 19.54 -8.23 -20.30
N PHE A 138 19.87 -8.31 -21.58
CA PHE A 138 19.59 -9.48 -22.40
C PHE A 138 20.86 -10.30 -22.61
N ILE A 139 20.79 -11.60 -22.31
CA ILE A 139 21.90 -12.52 -22.47
C ILE A 139 21.65 -13.41 -23.68
N GLU A 140 22.53 -13.32 -24.66
CA GLU A 140 22.56 -14.20 -25.84
C GLU A 140 23.43 -15.43 -25.55
N TYR A 141 22.88 -16.62 -25.79
CA TYR A 141 23.59 -17.90 -25.63
C TYR A 141 23.30 -18.84 -26.81
N ILE A 142 24.18 -19.83 -27.01
CA ILE A 142 24.03 -20.85 -28.06
C ILE A 142 23.34 -22.09 -27.47
N LYS A 143 22.24 -22.54 -28.10
CA LYS A 143 21.52 -23.77 -27.76
C LYS A 143 22.25 -25.00 -28.30
N ALA A 144 21.90 -26.18 -27.78
CA ALA A 144 22.52 -27.46 -28.18
C ALA A 144 22.33 -27.84 -29.67
N ASP A 145 21.33 -27.26 -30.33
CA ASP A 145 21.07 -27.41 -31.77
C ASP A 145 21.84 -26.40 -32.65
N GLY A 146 22.65 -25.53 -32.04
CA GLY A 146 23.39 -24.47 -32.72
C GLY A 146 22.58 -23.19 -32.95
N SER A 147 21.30 -23.15 -32.57
CA SER A 147 20.50 -21.92 -32.64
C SER A 147 20.84 -20.97 -31.49
N LYS A 148 20.67 -19.66 -31.68
CA LYS A 148 20.78 -18.70 -30.57
C LYS A 148 19.53 -18.71 -29.70
N GLY A 149 19.70 -18.42 -28.42
CA GLY A 149 18.66 -18.26 -27.42
C GLY A 149 18.89 -16.99 -26.60
N TYR A 150 17.81 -16.43 -26.07
CA TYR A 150 17.84 -15.16 -25.35
C TYR A 150 17.22 -15.28 -23.97
N MET A 151 17.93 -14.82 -22.95
CA MET A 151 17.39 -14.65 -21.61
C MET A 151 17.33 -13.18 -21.24
N GLN A 152 16.36 -12.81 -20.43
CA GLN A 152 16.27 -11.48 -19.84
C GLN A 152 16.62 -11.56 -18.36
N VAL A 153 17.57 -10.73 -17.95
CA VAL A 153 17.99 -10.49 -16.58
C VAL A 153 17.46 -9.14 -16.15
N THR A 154 16.79 -9.07 -15.00
CA THR A 154 16.20 -7.82 -14.50
C THR A 154 16.66 -7.58 -13.07
N TYR A 155 17.14 -6.36 -12.81
CA TYR A 155 17.49 -5.92 -11.47
C TYR A 155 16.23 -5.75 -10.63
N MET A 156 16.27 -6.20 -9.38
CA MET A 156 15.21 -5.95 -8.40
C MET A 156 15.83 -5.36 -7.14
N THR A 157 15.40 -4.15 -6.80
CA THR A 157 15.59 -3.56 -5.49
C THR A 157 14.36 -3.83 -4.64
N PHE A 158 14.58 -4.02 -3.34
CA PHE A 158 13.50 -4.10 -2.37
C PHE A 158 13.71 -2.98 -1.36
N THR A 159 12.67 -2.20 -1.16
CA THR A 159 12.60 -1.15 -0.14
C THR A 159 11.98 -1.72 1.13
N ASN A 160 12.05 -0.97 2.23
CA ASN A 160 11.47 -1.43 3.50
C ASN A 160 9.93 -1.49 3.44
N ASP A 161 9.30 -0.71 2.57
CA ASP A 161 7.83 -0.62 2.46
C ASP A 161 7.22 -1.85 1.78
N ASP A 162 7.98 -2.53 0.90
CA ASP A 162 7.53 -3.74 0.20
C ASP A 162 7.16 -4.89 1.15
N PHE A 163 7.73 -4.91 2.36
CA PHE A 163 7.56 -6.00 3.31
C PHE A 163 6.41 -5.77 4.30
N MET A 164 5.81 -4.59 4.35
CA MET A 164 4.72 -4.28 5.29
C MET A 164 3.50 -5.23 5.09
N ILE A 165 2.66 -5.38 6.11
CA ILE A 165 1.39 -6.13 5.99
C ILE A 165 0.57 -5.55 4.83
N GLY A 166 0.38 -6.35 3.77
CA GLY A 166 -0.32 -5.96 2.54
C GLY A 166 0.58 -5.80 1.31
N GLY A 167 1.92 -5.79 1.46
CA GLY A 167 2.86 -5.63 0.34
C GLY A 167 3.06 -6.91 -0.49
N ILE A 168 4.12 -7.66 -0.21
CA ILE A 168 4.56 -8.80 -1.05
C ILE A 168 3.67 -10.06 -0.95
N GLY A 169 2.83 -10.19 0.09
CA GLY A 169 2.17 -11.44 0.50
C GLY A 169 1.02 -11.98 -0.38
N GLY A 170 0.67 -11.29 -1.47
CA GLY A 170 -0.42 -11.68 -2.37
C GLY A 170 -0.01 -11.93 -3.83
N SER A 171 1.24 -11.66 -4.22
CA SER A 171 1.66 -11.66 -5.62
C SER A 171 2.39 -12.96 -6.02
N TYR A 172 2.10 -13.49 -7.21
CA TYR A 172 2.73 -14.69 -7.79
C TYR A 172 4.22 -14.49 -8.20
N ASN A 173 4.86 -13.40 -7.73
CA ASN A 173 6.16 -12.91 -8.19
C ASN A 173 7.19 -12.73 -7.06
N THR A 174 6.96 -13.37 -5.91
CA THR A 174 7.86 -13.27 -4.75
C THR A 174 9.14 -14.08 -4.98
N PRO A 175 10.33 -13.55 -4.62
CA PRO A 175 11.54 -14.36 -4.56
C PRO A 175 11.33 -15.55 -3.61
N PRO A 176 12.00 -16.70 -3.86
CA PRO A 176 12.01 -17.81 -2.93
C PRO A 176 12.37 -17.37 -1.51
N ASP A 177 11.67 -17.92 -0.52
CA ASP A 177 11.85 -17.62 0.89
C ASP A 177 13.32 -17.68 1.35
N ASP A 178 14.11 -18.60 0.79
CA ASP A 178 15.52 -18.78 1.15
C ASP A 178 16.42 -17.61 0.70
N LEU A 179 16.03 -16.88 -0.35
CA LEU A 179 16.76 -15.69 -0.81
C LEU A 179 16.32 -14.45 -0.05
N LEU A 180 15.02 -14.33 0.21
CA LEU A 180 14.43 -13.19 0.89
C LEU A 180 14.73 -13.20 2.41
N TYR A 181 14.76 -14.40 2.99
CA TYR A 181 15.00 -14.65 4.42
C TYR A 181 16.16 -15.65 4.62
N PRO A 182 17.41 -15.23 4.32
CA PRO A 182 18.56 -16.13 4.22
C PRO A 182 18.90 -16.88 5.51
N ILE A 183 18.52 -16.33 6.66
CA ILE A 183 18.81 -16.89 7.98
C ILE A 183 17.55 -17.40 8.72
N ARG A 184 16.42 -17.53 8.03
CA ARG A 184 15.17 -18.04 8.62
C ARG A 184 15.34 -19.44 9.21
N SER A 185 16.17 -20.28 8.60
CA SER A 185 16.46 -21.64 9.08
C SER A 185 17.06 -21.67 10.49
N MET A 186 17.82 -20.64 10.88
CA MET A 186 18.40 -20.51 12.23
C MET A 186 17.32 -20.31 13.30
N ALA A 187 16.14 -19.80 12.94
CA ALA A 187 15.02 -19.69 13.88
C ALA A 187 14.61 -21.05 14.45
N TYR A 188 14.56 -22.08 13.61
CA TYR A 188 14.24 -23.45 14.04
C TYR A 188 15.30 -24.02 14.98
N VAL A 189 16.58 -23.68 14.73
CA VAL A 189 17.69 -24.05 15.61
C VAL A 189 17.53 -23.40 16.98
N PHE A 190 17.24 -22.10 17.04
CA PHE A 190 17.00 -21.40 18.31
C PHE A 190 15.79 -21.96 19.05
N MET A 191 14.68 -22.27 18.37
CA MET A 191 13.52 -22.92 19.02
C MET A 191 13.91 -24.27 19.63
N LEU A 192 14.64 -25.11 18.89
CA LEU A 192 15.09 -26.41 19.37
C LEU A 192 16.06 -26.29 20.55
N VAL A 193 17.05 -25.39 20.46
CA VAL A 193 18.00 -25.10 21.55
C VAL A 193 17.26 -24.59 22.79
N GLY A 194 16.27 -23.70 22.63
CA GLY A 194 15.46 -23.20 23.74
C GLY A 194 14.72 -24.32 24.48
N VAL A 195 14.08 -25.22 23.74
CA VAL A 195 13.39 -26.39 24.32
C VAL A 195 14.39 -27.34 24.99
N LEU A 196 15.54 -27.61 24.36
CA LEU A 196 16.58 -28.47 24.94
C LEU A 196 17.13 -27.89 26.25
N LEU A 197 17.44 -26.60 26.29
CA LEU A 197 17.85 -25.91 27.51
C LEU A 197 16.75 -25.99 28.58
N TYR A 198 15.48 -25.80 28.19
CA TYR A 198 14.35 -25.92 29.10
C TYR A 198 14.17 -27.33 29.69
N VAL A 199 14.54 -28.39 28.97
CA VAL A 199 14.43 -29.77 29.45
C VAL A 199 15.68 -30.22 30.22
N LYS A 200 16.88 -29.85 29.75
CA LYS A 200 18.16 -30.33 30.28
C LYS A 200 18.62 -29.58 31.52
N ILE A 201 18.27 -28.31 31.68
CA ILE A 201 18.65 -27.55 32.89
C ILE A 201 17.98 -28.19 34.11
N PRO A 202 18.74 -28.54 35.16
CA PRO A 202 18.25 -29.31 36.31
C PRO A 202 17.02 -28.67 36.99
N LYS A 203 16.04 -29.51 37.29
CA LYS A 203 14.87 -29.16 38.12
C LYS A 203 15.21 -29.34 39.61
N PRO A 204 14.64 -28.53 40.51
CA PRO A 204 14.79 -28.73 41.95
C PRO A 204 14.21 -30.09 42.33
N LYS A 205 14.95 -30.85 43.14
CA LYS A 205 14.49 -32.13 43.67
C LYS A 205 13.27 -31.90 44.57
N ARG A 206 12.21 -32.68 44.36
CA ARG A 206 11.01 -32.69 45.21
C ARG A 206 11.12 -33.85 46.20
N TYR A 207 11.04 -33.55 47.49
CA TYR A 207 11.09 -34.56 48.54
C TYR A 207 9.67 -34.99 48.93
N ALA A 208 9.46 -36.26 49.26
CA ALA A 208 8.13 -36.79 49.57
C ALA A 208 7.49 -36.16 50.82
N ASP A 209 8.30 -35.60 51.73
CA ASP A 209 7.85 -34.95 52.97
C ASP A 209 7.62 -33.44 52.84
N SER A 210 7.87 -32.85 51.67
CA SER A 210 7.73 -31.40 51.47
C SER A 210 6.49 -31.03 50.67
N MET A 211 5.88 -29.91 51.03
CA MET A 211 4.77 -29.28 50.31
C MET A 211 5.31 -28.45 49.14
N HIS A 212 4.65 -28.57 47.99
CA HIS A 212 5.02 -27.91 46.73
C HIS A 212 3.78 -27.42 45.99
N TYR A 213 3.95 -26.47 45.08
CA TYR A 213 2.90 -26.12 44.11
C TYR A 213 2.71 -27.20 43.04
N SER A 214 1.50 -27.21 42.49
CA SER A 214 1.14 -28.06 41.36
C SER A 214 2.10 -27.86 40.19
N SER A 215 2.77 -28.94 39.77
CA SER A 215 3.64 -28.95 38.59
C SER A 215 2.88 -28.63 37.30
N TRP A 216 1.58 -28.92 37.25
CA TRP A 216 0.76 -28.65 36.08
C TRP A 216 0.43 -27.17 35.96
N LYS A 217 -0.05 -26.54 37.04
CA LYS A 217 -0.34 -25.08 37.06
C LYS A 217 0.92 -24.26 36.72
N ASN A 218 2.10 -24.68 37.18
CA ASN A 218 3.36 -24.02 36.84
C ASN A 218 3.77 -24.20 35.36
N ARG A 219 3.54 -25.37 34.76
CA ARG A 219 3.78 -25.59 33.32
C ARG A 219 2.81 -24.78 32.46
N LEU A 220 1.57 -24.64 32.89
CA LEU A 220 0.59 -23.79 32.21
C LEU A 220 1.02 -22.32 32.22
N LEU A 221 1.51 -21.81 33.36
CA LEU A 221 2.08 -20.46 33.43
C LEU A 221 3.30 -20.29 32.50
N ASP A 222 4.14 -21.32 32.38
CA ASP A 222 5.26 -21.32 31.44
C ASP A 222 4.77 -21.21 29.99
N ILE A 223 3.76 -21.99 29.59
CA ILE A 223 3.17 -21.95 28.24
C ILE A 223 2.55 -20.58 27.95
N ILE A 224 1.72 -20.08 28.88
CA ILE A 224 1.04 -18.79 28.71
C ILE A 224 2.04 -17.65 28.61
N GLY A 225 3.05 -17.62 29.49
CA GLY A 225 4.02 -16.53 29.48
C GLY A 225 4.95 -16.58 28.28
N VAL A 226 5.32 -17.77 27.76
CA VAL A 226 6.03 -17.88 26.48
C VAL A 226 5.14 -17.38 25.34
N ALA A 227 3.88 -17.82 25.26
CA ALA A 227 2.96 -17.41 24.20
C ALA A 227 2.74 -15.89 24.17
N LEU A 228 2.42 -15.28 25.32
CA LEU A 228 2.20 -13.83 25.41
C LEU A 228 3.48 -13.04 25.13
N PHE A 229 4.62 -13.47 25.67
CA PHE A 229 5.90 -12.84 25.39
C PHE A 229 6.22 -12.87 23.90
N THR A 230 6.16 -14.04 23.27
CA THR A 230 6.48 -14.21 21.85
C THR A 230 5.51 -13.44 20.97
N MET A 231 4.22 -13.42 21.30
CA MET A 231 3.21 -12.63 20.58
C MET A 231 3.57 -11.15 20.58
N PHE A 232 3.75 -10.52 21.74
CA PHE A 232 4.08 -9.10 21.82
C PHE A 232 5.48 -8.79 21.30
N PHE A 233 6.43 -9.72 21.38
CA PHE A 233 7.75 -9.53 20.82
C PHE A 233 7.74 -9.56 19.28
N ALA A 234 7.00 -10.51 18.68
CA ALA A 234 6.97 -10.72 17.24
C ALA A 234 6.02 -9.78 16.50
N LEU A 235 4.97 -9.27 17.15
CA LEU A 235 3.95 -8.44 16.50
C LEU A 235 4.54 -7.23 15.72
N PRO A 236 5.42 -6.39 16.28
CA PRO A 236 5.98 -5.28 15.51
C PRO A 236 6.83 -5.76 14.32
N LEU A 237 7.51 -6.91 14.44
CA LEU A 237 8.28 -7.50 13.35
C LEU A 237 7.36 -8.00 12.22
N PHE A 238 6.19 -8.52 12.58
CA PHE A 238 5.17 -8.98 11.65
C PHE A 238 4.47 -7.82 10.95
N ILE A 239 4.19 -6.73 11.66
CA ILE A 239 3.60 -5.51 11.10
C ILE A 239 4.48 -4.92 10.01
N THR A 240 5.79 -4.84 10.25
CA THR A 240 6.75 -4.30 9.29
C THR A 240 7.33 -5.34 8.34
N GLY A 241 6.89 -6.60 8.43
CA GLY A 241 7.37 -7.77 7.69
C GLY A 241 8.87 -8.04 7.73
N GLY A 242 9.58 -7.42 8.67
CA GLY A 242 11.03 -7.38 8.68
C GLY A 242 11.58 -6.96 10.05
N SER A 243 12.58 -7.69 10.55
CA SER A 243 13.13 -7.45 11.89
C SER A 243 13.91 -6.15 11.99
N VAL A 244 14.70 -5.81 10.97
CA VAL A 244 15.47 -4.56 10.90
C VAL A 244 14.57 -3.37 10.58
N GLN A 245 13.60 -3.59 9.69
CA GLN A 245 12.59 -2.64 9.26
C GLN A 245 11.78 -2.11 10.44
N SER A 246 11.44 -2.98 11.39
CA SER A 246 10.71 -2.61 12.61
C SER A 246 11.41 -1.50 13.41
N LEU A 247 12.75 -1.55 13.49
CA LEU A 247 13.56 -0.57 14.21
C LEU A 247 13.74 0.73 13.42
N ALA A 248 13.82 0.64 12.09
CA ALA A 248 14.03 1.78 11.21
C ALA A 248 12.75 2.62 11.04
N LEU A 249 11.60 1.97 10.81
CA LEU A 249 10.34 2.63 10.44
C LEU A 249 9.43 2.90 11.64
N MET A 250 9.40 2.00 12.64
CA MET A 250 8.35 2.00 13.68
C MET A 250 8.90 1.87 15.11
N MET A 251 10.01 2.54 15.39
CA MET A 251 10.68 2.50 16.70
C MET A 251 9.77 2.80 17.90
N PRO A 252 8.85 3.80 17.86
CA PRO A 252 7.91 4.04 18.96
C PRO A 252 6.97 2.86 19.23
N LEU A 253 6.47 2.22 18.17
CA LEU A 253 5.56 1.07 18.27
C LEU A 253 6.28 -0.16 18.85
N VAL A 254 7.53 -0.35 18.42
CA VAL A 254 8.44 -1.38 18.96
C VAL A 254 8.64 -1.21 20.46
N ILE A 255 8.91 0.01 20.94
CA ILE A 255 9.07 0.31 22.38
C ILE A 255 7.82 -0.11 23.17
N VAL A 256 6.62 0.21 22.66
CA VAL A 256 5.35 -0.13 23.33
C VAL A 256 5.18 -1.64 23.43
N PHE A 257 5.28 -2.36 22.30
CA PHE A 257 5.06 -3.81 22.28
C PHE A 257 6.13 -4.58 23.06
N TRP A 258 7.39 -4.17 22.98
CA TRP A 258 8.45 -4.81 23.76
C TRP A 258 8.36 -4.47 25.25
N GLY A 259 7.85 -3.28 25.61
CA GLY A 259 7.44 -2.98 26.97
C GLY A 259 6.37 -3.96 27.48
N MET A 260 5.37 -4.28 26.66
CA MET A 260 4.36 -5.29 27.00
C MET A 260 4.95 -6.70 27.10
N ALA A 261 5.87 -7.08 26.21
CA ALA A 261 6.57 -8.36 26.29
C ALA A 261 7.36 -8.49 27.60
N ILE A 262 8.07 -7.43 28.02
CA ILE A 262 8.77 -7.37 29.31
C ILE A 262 7.80 -7.56 30.47
N LEU A 263 6.64 -6.90 30.46
CA LEU A 263 5.62 -7.11 31.49
C LEU A 263 5.14 -8.56 31.53
N CYS A 264 4.92 -9.19 30.36
CA CYS A 264 4.53 -10.60 30.27
C CYS A 264 5.60 -11.56 30.78
N SER A 265 6.90 -11.21 30.66
CA SER A 265 8.01 -12.00 31.20
C SER A 265 7.94 -12.17 32.73
N SER A 266 7.23 -11.27 33.44
CA SER A 266 7.02 -11.38 34.90
C SER A 266 6.28 -12.67 35.28
N LEU A 267 5.48 -13.26 34.37
CA LEU A 267 4.86 -14.56 34.56
C LEU A 267 5.90 -15.68 34.71
N MET A 268 7.03 -15.60 33.98
CA MET A 268 8.13 -16.56 34.10
C MET A 268 8.80 -16.47 35.47
N TYR A 269 8.89 -15.25 36.02
CA TYR A 269 9.41 -15.03 37.35
C TYR A 269 8.52 -15.68 38.42
N ILE A 270 7.20 -15.48 38.32
CA ILE A 270 6.22 -16.11 39.22
C ILE A 270 6.28 -17.63 39.10
N ALA A 271 6.35 -18.16 37.88
CA ALA A 271 6.46 -19.60 37.65
C ALA A 271 7.76 -20.20 38.20
N ALA A 272 8.89 -19.49 38.08
CA ALA A 272 10.16 -19.90 38.69
C ALA A 272 10.11 -19.90 40.23
N TRP A 273 9.45 -18.89 40.81
CA TRP A 273 9.19 -18.85 42.24
C TRP A 273 8.38 -20.08 42.68
N ASN A 274 7.25 -20.34 42.03
CA ASN A 274 6.37 -21.46 42.37
C ASN A 274 7.04 -22.82 42.12
N ALA A 275 7.89 -22.95 41.11
CA ALA A 275 8.58 -24.19 40.81
C ALA A 275 9.71 -24.51 41.82
N SER A 276 10.35 -23.47 42.35
CA SER A 276 11.43 -23.60 43.34
C SER A 276 10.95 -23.69 44.78
N PHE A 277 9.68 -23.39 45.04
CA PHE A 277 9.12 -23.39 46.38
C PHE A 277 8.98 -24.81 46.96
N SER A 278 9.46 -24.98 48.18
CA SER A 278 9.34 -26.21 48.93
C SER A 278 9.30 -25.92 50.43
N MET A 279 8.33 -26.50 51.12
CA MET A 279 8.16 -26.34 52.57
C MET A 279 8.12 -27.69 53.26
N LYS A 280 9.03 -27.93 54.20
CA LYS A 280 9.05 -29.11 55.06
C LYS A 280 8.63 -28.73 56.47
N VAL A 281 7.61 -29.40 56.97
CA VAL A 281 7.12 -29.26 58.35
C VAL A 281 7.84 -30.30 59.21
N LYS A 282 8.51 -29.85 60.28
CA LYS A 282 9.08 -30.71 61.33
C LYS A 282 8.40 -30.38 62.65
N GLU A 283 8.59 -31.23 63.65
CA GLU A 283 7.97 -31.08 64.98
C GLU A 283 8.39 -29.80 65.71
N ASP A 284 9.57 -29.25 65.43
CA ASP A 284 10.16 -28.09 66.12
C ASP A 284 10.33 -26.82 65.25
N GLN A 285 10.22 -26.96 63.92
CA GLN A 285 10.55 -25.89 62.98
C GLN A 285 9.89 -26.06 61.61
N LEU A 286 9.68 -24.94 60.92
CA LEU A 286 9.32 -24.88 59.50
C LEU A 286 10.57 -24.60 58.67
N MET A 287 10.82 -25.44 57.68
CA MET A 287 11.88 -25.22 56.70
C MET A 287 11.25 -24.82 55.36
N ILE A 288 11.48 -23.59 54.93
CA ILE A 288 10.97 -23.05 53.66
C ILE A 288 12.14 -22.81 52.73
N THR A 289 12.00 -23.18 51.48
CA THR A 289 13.01 -22.98 50.44
C THR A 289 12.39 -22.38 49.20
N ASN A 290 13.09 -21.45 48.59
CA ASN A 290 12.76 -20.87 47.29
C ASN A 290 14.06 -20.65 46.49
N TYR A 291 13.97 -20.11 45.27
CA TYR A 291 15.18 -19.87 44.48
C TYR A 291 16.13 -18.80 45.06
N ARG A 292 15.64 -17.90 45.95
CA ARG A 292 16.46 -16.87 46.64
C ARG A 292 17.20 -17.41 47.86
N GLY A 293 16.72 -18.48 48.47
CA GLY A 293 17.36 -19.13 49.61
C GLY A 293 16.41 -19.97 50.47
N GLY A 294 16.96 -20.54 51.54
CA GLY A 294 16.20 -21.26 52.55
C GLY A 294 16.01 -20.44 53.82
N TYR A 295 14.81 -20.48 54.38
CA TYR A 295 14.43 -19.92 55.66
C TYR A 295 14.12 -21.06 56.62
N ARG A 296 14.57 -20.94 57.86
CA ARG A 296 14.19 -21.84 58.96
C ARG A 296 13.49 -20.98 60.00
N ILE A 297 12.30 -21.39 60.38
CA ILE A 297 11.45 -20.70 61.35
C ILE A 297 11.26 -21.68 62.50
N SER A 298 11.90 -21.43 63.64
CA SER A 298 11.66 -22.22 64.84
C SER A 298 10.28 -21.87 65.41
N TYR A 299 9.55 -22.85 65.93
CA TYR A 299 8.27 -22.57 66.59
C TYR A 299 8.42 -21.68 67.83
N GLN A 300 9.59 -21.71 68.47
CA GLN A 300 9.90 -20.86 69.62
C GLN A 300 10.07 -19.38 69.25
N ASP A 301 10.37 -19.08 67.99
CA ASP A 301 10.55 -17.70 67.49
C ASP A 301 9.22 -17.05 67.07
N ILE A 302 8.13 -17.83 67.07
CA ILE A 302 6.79 -17.35 66.76
C ILE A 302 6.20 -16.71 68.01
N ASN A 303 5.66 -15.50 67.86
CA ASN A 303 4.97 -14.78 68.93
C ASN A 303 3.51 -15.24 69.02
N PHE A 304 2.78 -15.18 67.90
CA PHE A 304 1.42 -15.70 67.78
C PHE A 304 1.03 -15.91 66.31
N ILE A 305 -0.04 -16.67 66.09
CA ILE A 305 -0.61 -16.93 64.77
C ILE A 305 -2.04 -16.37 64.72
N GLN A 306 -2.47 -15.89 63.56
CA GLN A 306 -3.83 -15.40 63.35
C GLN A 306 -4.34 -15.77 61.95
N PRO A 307 -5.65 -15.98 61.75
CA PRO A 307 -6.25 -16.15 60.44
C PRO A 307 -6.15 -14.87 59.60
N ALA A 308 -5.95 -15.01 58.29
CA ALA A 308 -5.82 -13.89 57.37
C ALA A 308 -6.59 -14.12 56.07
N ASP A 309 -7.14 -13.04 55.51
CA ASP A 309 -7.90 -13.06 54.26
C ASP A 309 -7.30 -12.12 53.23
N LYS A 310 -7.13 -12.58 51.98
CA LYS A 310 -6.69 -11.72 50.88
C LYS A 310 -7.88 -11.25 50.06
N ARG A 311 -7.98 -9.94 49.86
CA ARG A 311 -8.98 -9.32 48.97
C ARG A 311 -8.30 -8.31 48.04
N TYR A 312 -8.90 -8.06 46.88
CA TYR A 312 -8.40 -6.99 46.01
C TYR A 312 -8.50 -5.61 46.69
N PRO A 313 -7.52 -4.71 46.46
CA PRO A 313 -7.63 -3.34 46.92
C PRO A 313 -8.84 -2.64 46.29
N GLY A 314 -9.43 -1.72 47.05
CA GLY A 314 -10.66 -1.03 46.63
C GLY A 314 -10.53 -0.27 45.30
N TRP A 315 -9.36 0.31 45.03
CA TRP A 315 -9.10 1.01 43.77
C TRP A 315 -9.06 0.07 42.56
N PHE A 316 -8.62 -1.18 42.74
CA PHE A 316 -8.55 -2.15 41.65
C PHE A 316 -9.94 -2.53 41.13
N LYS A 317 -10.94 -2.53 42.03
CA LYS A 317 -12.35 -2.73 41.67
C LYS A 317 -12.86 -1.64 40.72
N TRP A 318 -12.41 -0.40 40.91
CA TRP A 318 -12.74 0.73 40.03
C TRP A 318 -12.03 0.62 38.68
N VAL A 319 -10.78 0.17 38.64
CA VAL A 319 -10.07 -0.07 37.37
C VAL A 319 -10.78 -1.14 36.54
N MET A 320 -11.17 -2.26 37.15
CA MET A 320 -11.91 -3.32 36.46
C MET A 320 -13.31 -2.86 36.02
N PHE A 321 -13.95 -1.98 36.80
CA PHE A 321 -15.22 -1.35 36.42
C PHE A 321 -15.08 -0.46 35.18
N PHE A 322 -14.07 0.42 35.14
CA PHE A 322 -13.82 1.27 33.98
C PHE A 322 -13.38 0.47 32.76
N ALA A 323 -12.58 -0.58 32.95
CA ALA A 323 -12.18 -1.47 31.87
C ALA A 323 -13.39 -2.26 31.29
N MET A 324 -14.38 -2.60 32.12
CA MET A 324 -15.66 -3.16 31.68
C MET A 324 -16.44 -2.17 30.80
N LEU A 325 -16.57 -0.89 31.21
CA LEU A 325 -17.32 0.13 30.46
C LEU A 325 -16.77 0.37 29.05
N GLY A 326 -15.45 0.24 28.86
CA GLY A 326 -14.79 0.42 27.55
C GLY A 326 -14.86 -0.79 26.62
N SER A 327 -15.32 -1.96 27.09
CA SER A 327 -15.31 -3.20 26.31
C SER A 327 -16.64 -3.42 25.58
N LYS A 328 -16.59 -3.77 24.27
CA LYS A 328 -17.77 -4.09 23.44
C LYS A 328 -17.82 -5.59 23.10
N GLY A 329 -19.01 -6.10 22.78
CA GLY A 329 -19.19 -7.48 22.28
C GLY A 329 -18.88 -8.56 23.31
N SER A 330 -18.29 -9.68 22.87
CA SER A 330 -17.97 -10.84 23.73
C SER A 330 -17.04 -10.48 24.89
N MET A 331 -16.16 -9.49 24.70
CA MET A 331 -15.24 -9.00 25.72
C MET A 331 -15.96 -8.32 26.89
N ALA A 332 -17.13 -7.70 26.67
CA ALA A 332 -17.92 -7.07 27.73
C ALA A 332 -18.37 -8.09 28.78
N SER A 333 -18.90 -9.23 28.36
CA SER A 333 -19.34 -10.30 29.27
C SER A 333 -18.18 -10.88 30.11
N VAL A 334 -17.00 -11.01 29.51
CA VAL A 334 -15.77 -11.46 30.18
C VAL A 334 -15.33 -10.43 31.21
N MET A 335 -15.29 -9.15 30.86
CA MET A 335 -14.89 -8.08 31.77
C MET A 335 -15.90 -7.86 32.91
N THR A 336 -17.20 -8.02 32.65
CA THR A 336 -18.24 -8.04 33.69
C THR A 336 -18.04 -9.19 34.66
N SER A 337 -17.74 -10.41 34.16
CA SER A 337 -17.45 -11.55 35.02
C SER A 337 -16.20 -11.32 35.88
N HIS A 338 -15.15 -10.70 35.33
CA HIS A 338 -13.94 -10.37 36.07
C HIS A 338 -14.17 -9.27 37.12
N TRP A 339 -14.99 -8.26 36.82
CA TRP A 339 -15.37 -7.24 37.81
C TRP A 339 -16.16 -7.85 38.96
N ILE A 340 -17.19 -8.66 38.67
CA ILE A 340 -17.98 -9.36 39.70
C ILE A 340 -17.07 -10.25 40.55
N ASN A 341 -16.20 -11.05 39.93
CA ASN A 341 -15.23 -11.88 40.65
C ASN A 341 -14.27 -11.05 41.52
N SER A 342 -13.82 -9.88 41.04
CA SER A 342 -12.95 -8.98 41.83
C SER A 342 -13.62 -8.45 43.12
N THR A 343 -14.95 -8.49 43.21
CA THR A 343 -15.69 -8.05 44.39
C THR A 343 -15.89 -9.13 45.45
N GLY A 344 -16.03 -10.41 45.05
CA GLY A 344 -16.36 -11.53 45.93
C GLY A 344 -15.22 -12.50 46.25
N VAL A 345 -14.10 -12.43 45.52
CA VAL A 345 -12.97 -13.35 45.70
C VAL A 345 -12.22 -13.09 47.01
N GLN A 346 -12.10 -14.13 47.83
CA GLN A 346 -11.35 -14.16 49.07
C GLN A 346 -10.42 -15.38 49.10
N SER A 347 -9.13 -15.18 49.36
CA SER A 347 -8.21 -16.29 49.63
C SER A 347 -7.93 -16.36 51.12
N GLN A 348 -8.17 -17.52 51.73
CA GLN A 348 -7.94 -17.76 53.15
C GLN A 348 -6.50 -18.21 53.42
N GLY A 349 -5.96 -17.75 54.54
CA GLY A 349 -4.58 -18.00 54.93
C GLY A 349 -4.33 -17.82 56.44
N LEU A 350 -3.05 -17.94 56.80
CA LEU A 350 -2.52 -17.77 58.15
C LEU A 350 -1.45 -16.69 58.13
N ARG A 351 -1.50 -15.77 59.08
CA ARG A 351 -0.42 -14.81 59.34
C ARG A 351 0.34 -15.24 60.58
N ILE A 352 1.65 -15.42 60.43
CA ILE A 352 2.58 -15.72 61.51
C ILE A 352 3.30 -14.43 61.89
N HIS A 353 3.21 -14.05 63.17
CA HIS A 353 3.96 -12.93 63.73
C HIS A 353 5.15 -13.46 64.50
N MET A 354 6.34 -13.03 64.12
CA MET A 354 7.60 -13.46 64.73
C MET A 354 7.95 -12.53 65.92
N LYS A 355 8.71 -13.04 66.89
CA LYS A 355 9.17 -12.27 68.06
C LYS A 355 10.11 -11.11 67.69
N ASN A 356 10.78 -11.21 66.55
CA ASN A 356 11.65 -10.16 66.00
C ASN A 356 10.87 -9.02 65.30
N GLY A 357 9.53 -9.08 65.26
CA GLY A 357 8.68 -8.10 64.60
C GLY A 357 8.40 -8.38 63.11
N GLU A 358 9.05 -9.39 62.51
CA GLU A 358 8.77 -9.80 61.13
C GLU A 358 7.40 -10.50 61.03
N ARG A 359 6.74 -10.36 59.88
CA ARG A 359 5.47 -11.04 59.59
C ARG A 359 5.58 -11.90 58.34
N ILE A 360 4.90 -13.04 58.38
CA ILE A 360 4.88 -14.01 57.29
C ILE A 360 3.43 -14.41 57.00
N ASP A 361 3.00 -14.19 55.75
CA ASP A 361 1.65 -14.52 55.30
C ASP A 361 1.65 -15.82 54.50
N PHE A 362 0.83 -16.79 54.89
CA PHE A 362 0.65 -18.08 54.24
C PHE A 362 -0.75 -18.20 53.67
N TRP A 363 -0.88 -18.16 52.35
CA TRP A 363 -2.17 -18.43 51.70
C TRP A 363 -2.35 -19.94 51.53
N LEU A 364 -3.40 -20.49 52.16
CA LEU A 364 -3.67 -21.94 52.19
C LEU A 364 -4.69 -22.35 51.13
N MET A 365 -5.68 -21.49 50.88
CA MET A 365 -6.73 -21.72 49.89
C MET A 365 -6.58 -20.76 48.69
N ASP A 366 -6.89 -21.25 47.50
CA ASP A 366 -7.02 -20.42 46.31
C ASP A 366 -8.33 -19.63 46.32
N GLN A 367 -8.53 -18.80 45.30
CA GLN A 367 -9.71 -17.94 45.15
C GLN A 367 -11.02 -18.73 44.98
N MET A 368 -10.95 -20.03 44.68
CA MET A 368 -12.09 -20.93 44.54
C MET A 368 -12.27 -21.82 45.78
N GLY A 369 -11.51 -21.59 46.85
CA GLY A 369 -11.57 -22.38 48.08
C GLY A 369 -10.83 -23.71 48.03
N ASN A 370 -10.06 -23.98 46.97
CA ASN A 370 -9.27 -25.21 46.89
C ASN A 370 -7.94 -25.06 47.63
N PRO A 371 -7.45 -26.10 48.33
CA PRO A 371 -6.14 -26.05 48.97
C PRO A 371 -5.03 -25.89 47.93
N ILE A 372 -4.16 -24.89 48.15
CA ILE A 372 -3.02 -24.57 47.26
C ILE A 372 -1.93 -25.64 47.34
N PHE A 373 -1.75 -26.22 48.53
CA PHE A 373 -0.76 -27.26 48.80
C PHE A 373 -1.44 -28.60 49.09
N SER A 374 -0.81 -29.69 48.68
CA SER A 374 -1.17 -31.01 49.20
C SER A 374 -0.71 -31.13 50.66
N ARG A 375 -1.55 -31.72 51.53
CA ARG A 375 -1.26 -32.00 52.96
C ARG A 375 -1.19 -30.76 53.87
N VAL A 376 -1.96 -29.70 53.55
CA VAL A 376 -2.11 -28.51 54.42
C VAL A 376 -2.48 -28.88 55.86
N GLU A 377 -3.28 -29.93 56.05
CA GLU A 377 -3.66 -30.47 57.36
C GLU A 377 -2.45 -30.77 58.27
N LYS A 378 -1.34 -31.27 57.71
CA LYS A 378 -0.11 -31.51 58.49
C LYS A 378 0.53 -30.24 59.02
N LEU A 379 0.43 -29.14 58.26
CA LEU A 379 0.91 -27.83 58.73
C LEU A 379 0.04 -27.33 59.87
N VAL A 380 -1.28 -27.39 59.70
CA VAL A 380 -2.24 -26.95 60.72
C VAL A 380 -2.08 -27.78 62.01
N HIS A 381 -1.98 -29.11 61.89
CA HIS A 381 -1.80 -30.01 63.04
C HIS A 381 -0.45 -29.80 63.75
N SER A 382 0.63 -29.53 63.01
CA SER A 382 1.94 -29.26 63.61
C SER A 382 1.98 -27.91 64.33
N LEU A 383 1.28 -26.90 63.79
CA LEU A 383 1.16 -25.59 64.41
C LEU A 383 0.22 -25.60 65.63
N SER A 384 -0.83 -26.43 65.64
CA SER A 384 -1.71 -26.59 66.80
C SER A 384 -1.11 -27.45 67.90
N GLY A 385 -0.20 -28.36 67.55
CA GLY A 385 0.51 -29.22 68.52
C GLY A 385 1.72 -28.54 69.18
N ALA A 386 2.25 -27.49 68.56
CA ALA A 386 3.20 -26.58 69.20
C ALA A 386 2.40 -25.54 70.00
N ASP A 387 2.69 -25.37 71.29
CA ASP A 387 1.99 -24.48 72.23
C ASP A 387 2.14 -22.98 71.88
N ILE A 388 1.64 -22.59 70.71
CA ILE A 388 1.77 -21.27 70.08
C ILE A 388 0.45 -20.51 70.27
N PRO A 389 0.46 -19.28 70.82
CA PRO A 389 -0.76 -18.49 70.98
C PRO A 389 -1.46 -18.23 69.63
N CYS A 390 -2.76 -18.51 69.57
CA CYS A 390 -3.61 -18.22 68.40
C CYS A 390 -4.59 -17.08 68.71
N ARG A 391 -4.64 -16.06 67.86
CA ARG A 391 -5.69 -15.03 67.90
C ARG A 391 -6.81 -15.37 66.93
N GLU A 392 -8.05 -15.23 67.36
CA GLU A 392 -9.23 -15.52 66.54
C GLU A 392 -9.58 -14.39 65.55
N GLU A 393 -9.02 -13.19 65.75
CA GLU A 393 -9.30 -12.03 64.89
C GLU A 393 -8.75 -12.23 63.48
N VAL A 394 -9.63 -12.19 62.48
CA VAL A 394 -9.28 -12.34 61.07
C VAL A 394 -8.79 -11.01 60.50
N VAL A 395 -7.57 -10.99 59.97
CA VAL A 395 -7.02 -9.77 59.36
C VAL A 395 -7.08 -9.82 57.83
N THR A 396 -7.66 -8.79 57.22
CA THR A 396 -7.72 -8.65 55.76
C THR A 396 -6.47 -7.97 55.20
N ASP A 397 -5.76 -8.63 54.27
CA ASP A 397 -4.75 -8.01 53.41
C ASP A 397 -5.39 -7.56 52.08
N ARG A 398 -5.17 -6.29 51.72
CA ARG A 398 -5.64 -5.66 50.48
C ARG A 398 -4.52 -5.36 49.48
N SER A 399 -3.34 -5.94 49.67
CA SER A 399 -2.20 -5.72 48.78
C SER A 399 -2.35 -6.42 47.43
N LEU A 400 -1.84 -5.78 46.36
CA LEU A 400 -1.83 -6.30 44.99
C LEU A 400 -0.70 -7.28 44.70
N THR A 401 0.12 -7.63 45.70
CA THR A 401 1.28 -8.49 45.50
C THR A 401 0.82 -9.91 45.13
N HIS A 402 0.81 -10.20 43.83
CA HIS A 402 0.47 -11.51 43.31
C HIS A 402 1.69 -12.43 43.47
N VAL A 403 1.72 -13.20 44.55
CA VAL A 403 2.09 -14.61 44.42
C VAL A 403 0.78 -15.37 44.65
N PRO A 404 0.07 -15.77 43.59
CA PRO A 404 -1.18 -16.50 43.71
C PRO A 404 -0.90 -17.85 44.39
N GLY A 405 -1.35 -17.93 45.64
CA GLY A 405 -0.98 -18.95 46.61
C GLY A 405 0.49 -18.87 46.99
N GLY A 406 0.80 -18.65 48.28
CA GLY A 406 2.19 -18.68 48.74
C GLY A 406 2.55 -17.94 49.99
N VAL A 407 3.79 -18.17 50.40
CA VAL A 407 4.41 -17.57 51.58
C VAL A 407 4.97 -16.21 51.20
N GLY A 408 4.34 -15.14 51.69
CA GLY A 408 4.81 -13.77 51.57
C GLY A 408 5.71 -13.40 52.76
N PHE A 409 7.00 -13.20 52.49
CA PHE A 409 7.93 -12.57 53.44
C PHE A 409 7.95 -11.07 53.16
N TRP A 410 7.36 -10.27 54.05
CA TRP A 410 7.27 -8.83 53.87
C TRP A 410 8.45 -8.12 54.54
N ASP A 411 9.60 -8.09 53.84
CA ASP A 411 10.63 -7.09 54.17
C ASP A 411 11.67 -6.75 53.07
N LYS A 412 11.47 -7.12 51.80
CA LYS A 412 12.40 -6.70 50.72
C LYS A 412 11.68 -6.26 49.44
N LYS A 413 12.01 -5.02 49.02
CA LYS A 413 11.51 -4.27 47.85
C LYS A 413 11.22 -5.16 46.61
N PRO A 414 10.16 -4.88 45.85
CA PRO A 414 9.83 -5.66 44.66
C PRO A 414 10.89 -5.49 43.56
N VAL A 415 11.52 -6.62 43.22
CA VAL A 415 11.72 -7.13 41.86
C VAL A 415 12.23 -6.12 40.79
N MET A 416 13.50 -5.73 40.86
CA MET A 416 14.24 -5.09 39.72
C MET A 416 14.96 -6.10 38.81
N ILE A 417 15.28 -7.29 39.34
CA ILE A 417 16.19 -8.25 38.68
C ILE A 417 15.65 -8.87 37.36
N PRO A 418 14.37 -9.29 37.23
CA PRO A 418 13.89 -9.84 35.96
C PRO A 418 13.83 -8.78 34.87
N TYR A 419 13.49 -7.52 35.20
CA TYR A 419 13.51 -6.39 34.26
C TYR A 419 14.91 -6.14 33.72
N VAL A 420 15.92 -6.10 34.60
CA VAL A 420 17.32 -5.94 34.19
C VAL A 420 17.76 -7.10 33.30
N ALA A 421 17.38 -8.35 33.61
CA ALA A 421 17.72 -9.50 32.79
C ALA A 421 17.05 -9.45 31.40
N THR A 422 15.77 -9.08 31.31
CA THR A 422 15.08 -8.88 30.02
C THR A 422 15.63 -7.70 29.23
N CYS A 423 16.00 -6.60 29.88
CA CYS A 423 16.66 -5.49 29.21
C CYS A 423 18.08 -5.86 28.73
N THR A 424 18.80 -6.70 29.46
CA THR A 424 20.12 -7.20 29.02
C THR A 424 19.98 -8.13 27.81
N LEU A 425 18.98 -9.02 27.85
CA LEU A 425 18.60 -9.89 26.73
C LEU A 425 18.29 -9.08 25.47
N PHE A 426 17.54 -8.01 25.65
CA PHE A 426 17.18 -7.07 24.61
C PHE A 426 18.39 -6.36 24.01
N LEU A 427 19.28 -5.85 24.88
CA LEU A 427 20.53 -5.21 24.46
C LEU A 427 21.39 -6.17 23.64
N LEU A 428 21.42 -7.46 23.98
CA LEU A 428 22.16 -8.47 23.20
C LEU A 428 21.56 -8.70 21.80
N VAL A 429 20.23 -8.66 21.67
CA VAL A 429 19.57 -8.74 20.36
C VAL A 429 19.88 -7.48 19.54
N MET A 430 19.82 -6.29 20.13
CA MET A 430 20.16 -5.01 19.49
C MET A 430 21.64 -4.91 19.07
N ILE A 431 22.56 -5.38 19.91
CA ILE A 431 23.99 -5.43 19.58
C ILE A 431 24.23 -6.47 18.48
N GLY A 432 23.56 -7.62 18.58
CA GLY A 432 23.58 -8.65 17.54
C GLY A 432 23.07 -8.12 16.20
N SER A 433 22.01 -7.31 16.19
CA SER A 433 21.46 -6.74 14.96
C SER A 433 22.37 -5.69 14.34
N LEU A 434 23.01 -4.82 15.14
CA LEU A 434 24.03 -3.89 14.65
C LEU A 434 25.26 -4.61 14.08
N TRP A 435 25.58 -5.78 14.63
CA TRP A 435 26.67 -6.60 14.13
C TRP A 435 26.28 -7.36 12.86
N VAL A 436 25.09 -7.96 12.80
CA VAL A 436 24.58 -8.66 11.61
C VAL A 436 24.32 -7.69 10.45
N SER A 437 23.81 -6.49 10.71
CA SER A 437 23.68 -5.45 9.67
C SER A 437 25.04 -5.03 9.14
N ARG A 438 26.03 -4.79 10.02
CA ARG A 438 27.41 -4.53 9.60
C ARG A 438 28.02 -5.67 8.80
N VAL A 439 27.82 -6.93 9.21
CA VAL A 439 28.38 -8.09 8.49
C VAL A 439 27.68 -8.30 7.14
N ALA A 440 26.36 -8.03 7.04
CA ALA A 440 25.64 -8.04 5.77
C ALA A 440 26.09 -6.89 4.84
N MET A 441 26.42 -5.72 5.40
CA MET A 441 27.00 -4.58 4.67
C MET A 441 28.47 -4.78 4.24
N VAL A 442 29.20 -5.77 4.78
CA VAL A 442 30.62 -6.02 4.43
C VAL A 442 30.79 -6.70 3.05
N SER A 443 29.72 -6.83 2.26
CA SER A 443 29.83 -7.17 0.82
C SER A 443 29.93 -5.95 -0.10
N GLU A 444 29.86 -4.72 0.42
CA GLU A 444 30.06 -3.51 -0.38
C GLU A 444 31.56 -3.17 -0.53
N ILE A 445 32.03 -3.19 -1.77
CA ILE A 445 33.19 -2.41 -2.20
C ILE A 445 32.86 -0.94 -1.88
N PRO A 446 33.73 -0.17 -1.19
CA PRO A 446 33.38 1.17 -0.75
C PRO A 446 33.24 2.09 -1.96
N TYR A 447 32.04 2.65 -2.15
CA TYR A 447 31.85 3.89 -2.88
C TYR A 447 31.56 4.99 -1.84
N THR A 448 32.47 5.95 -1.75
CA THR A 448 32.30 7.17 -0.97
C THR A 448 31.36 8.11 -1.73
N GLU A 449 30.16 8.32 -1.22
CA GLU A 449 29.33 9.47 -1.60
C GLU A 449 29.76 10.69 -0.78
N GLU A 450 30.36 11.68 -1.45
CA GLU A 450 30.12 13.07 -1.09
C GLU A 450 28.75 13.43 -1.65
N SER A 451 27.77 13.59 -0.77
CA SER A 451 26.43 14.06 -1.13
C SER A 451 26.51 15.52 -1.59
N VAL A 452 26.69 15.71 -2.89
CA VAL A 452 26.23 16.92 -3.59
C VAL A 452 24.86 16.56 -4.13
N SER A 453 23.81 17.16 -3.57
CA SER A 453 22.48 17.16 -4.17
C SER A 453 22.56 17.94 -5.48
N ILE A 454 22.87 17.23 -6.56
CA ILE A 454 22.59 17.72 -7.91
C ILE A 454 21.14 17.30 -8.16
N GLU A 455 20.21 18.25 -8.02
CA GLU A 455 18.98 18.15 -8.80
C GLU A 455 19.45 18.12 -10.26
N GLU A 456 19.44 16.93 -10.88
CA GLU A 456 19.55 16.84 -12.33
C GLU A 456 18.33 17.58 -12.88
N GLN A 457 18.53 18.82 -13.32
CA GLN A 457 17.61 19.46 -14.24
C GLN A 457 17.52 18.54 -15.46
N VAL A 458 16.42 17.79 -15.57
CA VAL A 458 16.06 17.08 -16.78
C VAL A 458 15.96 18.14 -17.86
N THR A 459 17.02 18.25 -18.65
CA THR A 459 17.09 19.18 -19.76
C THR A 459 16.40 18.50 -20.94
N TYR A 460 15.34 19.13 -21.43
CA TYR A 460 14.65 18.74 -22.65
C TYR A 460 15.25 19.57 -23.79
N PRO A 461 16.16 19.02 -24.61
CA PRO A 461 16.86 19.78 -25.65
C PRO A 461 15.90 20.44 -26.65
N GLU A 462 14.68 19.91 -26.77
CA GLU A 462 13.59 20.47 -27.57
C GLU A 462 13.02 21.80 -27.07
N PHE A 463 13.28 22.19 -25.81
CA PHE A 463 12.83 23.46 -25.22
C PHE A 463 14.00 24.43 -24.94
N ASP A 464 15.16 24.21 -25.56
CA ASP A 464 16.33 25.07 -25.39
C ASP A 464 16.02 26.54 -25.76
N GLY A 465 16.25 27.46 -24.83
CA GLY A 465 15.94 28.89 -24.96
C GLY A 465 14.52 29.32 -24.58
N ILE A 466 13.63 28.41 -24.16
CA ILE A 466 12.28 28.74 -23.65
C ILE A 466 12.31 28.77 -22.12
N PRO A 467 11.72 29.78 -21.45
CA PRO A 467 11.60 29.79 -20.00
C PRO A 467 10.86 28.53 -19.49
N LEU A 468 11.54 27.73 -18.67
CA LEU A 468 10.98 26.56 -18.00
C LEU A 468 10.38 26.99 -16.66
N GLY A 469 9.06 26.89 -16.51
CA GLY A 469 8.34 27.20 -15.28
C GLY A 469 7.07 28.02 -15.47
N ILE A 470 5.97 27.55 -14.90
CA ILE A 470 4.74 28.32 -14.66
C ILE A 470 4.40 28.22 -13.18
N GLY A 471 4.50 29.35 -12.47
CA GLY A 471 4.34 29.42 -11.01
C GLY A 471 4.99 28.26 -10.24
N GLU A 472 4.49 27.99 -9.04
CA GLU A 472 4.89 26.84 -8.23
C GLU A 472 3.78 25.79 -8.20
N LYS A 473 4.16 24.50 -8.27
CA LYS A 473 3.25 23.37 -8.00
C LYS A 473 2.82 23.49 -6.53
N GLU A 474 1.56 23.84 -6.30
CA GLU A 474 1.02 23.92 -4.94
C GLU A 474 0.86 22.52 -4.36
N TRP A 475 0.22 21.63 -5.12
CA TRP A 475 0.02 20.24 -4.73
C TRP A 475 -0.39 19.34 -5.90
N VAL A 476 -0.16 18.05 -5.71
CA VAL A 476 -0.77 16.97 -6.50
C VAL A 476 -1.43 15.97 -5.55
N ARG A 477 -2.56 15.42 -5.97
CA ARG A 477 -3.35 14.42 -5.24
C ARG A 477 -3.67 13.27 -6.18
N HIS A 478 -3.54 12.05 -5.67
CA HIS A 478 -3.82 10.84 -6.41
C HIS A 478 -5.05 10.15 -5.82
N PHE A 479 -5.93 9.69 -6.70
CA PHE A 479 -7.17 9.00 -6.36
C PHE A 479 -7.22 7.68 -7.12
N GLY A 480 -7.25 6.58 -6.38
CA GLY A 480 -7.16 5.24 -6.92
C GLY A 480 -6.66 4.22 -5.88
N ALA A 481 -6.73 2.95 -6.25
CA ALA A 481 -6.31 1.81 -5.42
C ALA A 481 -5.61 0.78 -6.32
N GLU A 482 -5.73 -0.53 -6.05
CA GLU A 482 -5.24 -1.57 -6.97
C GLU A 482 -6.13 -1.58 -8.24
N GLY A 483 -5.76 -0.80 -9.26
CA GLY A 483 -6.51 -0.70 -10.51
C GLY A 483 -6.03 0.39 -11.49
N VAL A 484 -6.80 0.58 -12.54
CA VAL A 484 -6.64 1.63 -13.55
C VAL A 484 -7.73 2.66 -13.29
N GLU A 485 -7.32 3.72 -12.63
CA GLU A 485 -8.05 4.96 -12.51
C GLU A 485 -7.54 5.98 -13.54
N ARG A 486 -8.48 6.76 -14.07
CA ARG A 486 -8.19 7.89 -14.95
C ARG A 486 -9.21 8.99 -14.71
N GLY A 487 -8.75 10.19 -14.39
CA GLY A 487 -9.56 11.41 -14.47
C GLY A 487 -9.74 11.81 -15.93
N VAL A 488 -10.96 12.17 -16.32
CA VAL A 488 -11.32 12.51 -17.70
C VAL A 488 -11.85 13.94 -17.81
N VAL A 489 -12.70 14.37 -16.88
CA VAL A 489 -13.31 15.71 -16.88
C VAL A 489 -13.19 16.31 -15.50
N LEU A 490 -12.86 17.60 -15.43
CA LEU A 490 -12.70 18.37 -14.21
C LEU A 490 -13.66 19.56 -14.18
N LYS A 491 -14.34 19.76 -13.05
CA LYS A 491 -15.17 20.96 -12.80
C LYS A 491 -14.92 21.50 -11.39
N GLN A 492 -14.84 22.82 -11.28
CA GLN A 492 -14.88 23.49 -9.98
C GLN A 492 -16.33 23.59 -9.48
N ILE A 493 -16.56 23.25 -8.22
CA ILE A 493 -17.87 23.33 -7.59
C ILE A 493 -18.07 24.78 -7.10
N PRO A 494 -19.21 25.44 -7.39
CA PRO A 494 -19.44 26.84 -6.99
C PRO A 494 -19.36 27.11 -5.48
N GLU A 495 -19.69 26.10 -4.67
CA GLU A 495 -19.68 26.16 -3.20
C GLU A 495 -18.30 25.87 -2.57
N GLY A 496 -17.30 25.56 -3.41
CA GLY A 496 -15.95 25.18 -2.99
C GLY A 496 -15.60 23.74 -3.37
N GLY A 497 -14.32 23.51 -3.67
CA GLY A 497 -13.77 22.22 -4.06
C GLY A 497 -13.97 21.84 -5.52
N TYR A 498 -13.67 20.58 -5.85
CA TYR A 498 -13.56 20.10 -7.23
C TYR A 498 -14.29 18.77 -7.43
N MET A 499 -14.78 18.57 -8.65
CA MET A 499 -15.39 17.32 -9.10
C MET A 499 -14.63 16.77 -10.29
N ILE A 500 -14.28 15.49 -10.23
CA ILE A 500 -13.61 14.76 -11.30
C ILE A 500 -14.51 13.61 -11.74
N ALA A 501 -14.83 13.56 -13.03
CA ALA A 501 -15.40 12.38 -13.65
C ALA A 501 -14.30 11.59 -14.36
N GLY A 502 -14.31 10.28 -14.15
CA GLY A 502 -13.27 9.39 -14.62
C GLY A 502 -13.76 7.97 -14.88
N VAL A 503 -12.80 7.08 -14.98
CA VAL A 503 -13.02 5.63 -15.13
C VAL A 503 -12.19 4.93 -14.07
N SER A 504 -12.74 3.90 -13.44
CA SER A 504 -12.04 3.05 -12.47
C SER A 504 -12.35 1.59 -12.76
N ASN A 505 -11.35 0.71 -12.71
CA ASN A 505 -11.59 -0.74 -12.68
C ASN A 505 -11.21 -1.38 -11.32
N SER A 506 -10.92 -0.56 -10.29
CA SER A 506 -10.60 -1.03 -8.94
C SER A 506 -11.85 -1.41 -8.13
N GLY A 507 -11.67 -2.27 -7.12
CA GLY A 507 -12.74 -2.99 -6.44
C GLY A 507 -12.99 -4.34 -7.13
N ASN A 508 -13.84 -5.23 -6.60
CA ASN A 508 -14.05 -6.58 -7.16
C ASN A 508 -14.73 -6.61 -8.55
N TYR A 509 -14.56 -5.57 -9.37
CA TYR A 509 -15.16 -5.41 -10.68
C TYR A 509 -14.24 -5.94 -11.77
N THR A 510 -14.80 -6.76 -12.65
CA THR A 510 -14.05 -7.34 -13.77
C THR A 510 -13.95 -6.39 -14.97
N ARG A 511 -14.59 -5.22 -14.92
CA ARG A 511 -14.75 -4.27 -16.04
C ARG A 511 -14.71 -2.81 -15.52
N PRO A 512 -14.23 -1.84 -16.31
CA PRO A 512 -14.22 -0.44 -15.93
C PRO A 512 -15.62 0.12 -15.64
N ALA A 513 -15.73 0.90 -14.57
CA ALA A 513 -16.92 1.58 -14.10
C ALA A 513 -16.77 3.10 -14.25
N SER A 514 -17.92 3.77 -14.41
CA SER A 514 -18.00 5.22 -14.32
C SER A 514 -17.61 5.63 -12.91
N TYR A 515 -16.72 6.60 -12.78
CA TYR A 515 -16.11 6.99 -11.51
C TYR A 515 -16.27 8.50 -11.27
N LEU A 516 -16.71 8.88 -10.08
CA LEU A 516 -16.81 10.26 -9.63
C LEU A 516 -15.97 10.46 -8.37
N ILE A 517 -15.27 11.58 -8.30
CA ILE A 517 -14.45 11.98 -7.15
C ILE A 517 -14.80 13.43 -6.81
N GLN A 518 -15.23 13.67 -5.59
CA GLN A 518 -15.38 15.01 -5.04
C GLN A 518 -14.26 15.32 -4.05
N THR A 519 -13.70 16.52 -4.15
CA THR A 519 -12.66 17.02 -3.25
C THR A 519 -13.03 18.35 -2.61
N ASP A 520 -12.31 18.73 -1.56
CA ASP A 520 -12.29 20.10 -1.04
C ASP A 520 -11.38 21.00 -1.90
N GLU A 521 -11.21 22.26 -1.50
CA GLU A 521 -10.40 23.28 -2.19
C GLU A 521 -8.89 22.98 -2.12
N GLU A 522 -8.45 22.20 -1.13
CA GLU A 522 -7.09 21.72 -0.96
C GLU A 522 -6.82 20.38 -1.68
N GLY A 523 -7.82 19.90 -2.45
CA GLY A 523 -7.75 18.66 -3.23
C GLY A 523 -7.87 17.39 -2.39
N ASN A 524 -8.23 17.47 -1.11
CA ASN A 524 -8.44 16.27 -0.29
C ASN A 524 -9.78 15.62 -0.66
N LEU A 525 -9.77 14.29 -0.68
CA LEU A 525 -10.95 13.49 -0.99
C LEU A 525 -12.07 13.73 0.04
N ILE A 526 -13.25 14.15 -0.43
CA ILE A 526 -14.48 14.19 0.36
C ILE A 526 -15.22 12.86 0.20
N TRP A 527 -15.48 12.46 -1.05
CA TRP A 527 -16.08 11.17 -1.38
C TRP A 527 -15.73 10.74 -2.80
N GLU A 528 -15.79 9.44 -3.05
CA GLU A 528 -15.66 8.85 -4.38
C GLU A 528 -16.76 7.79 -4.57
N GLU A 529 -17.35 7.74 -5.75
CA GLU A 529 -18.40 6.76 -6.08
C GLU A 529 -18.15 6.11 -7.43
N ARG A 530 -18.41 4.80 -7.48
CA ARG A 530 -18.28 3.98 -8.70
C ARG A 530 -19.67 3.53 -9.11
N TYR A 531 -20.00 3.71 -10.39
CA TYR A 531 -21.27 3.28 -10.96
C TYR A 531 -21.01 2.18 -12.00
N PRO A 532 -20.79 0.93 -11.55
CA PRO A 532 -20.54 -0.19 -12.46
C PRO A 532 -21.82 -0.59 -13.18
N THR A 533 -21.66 -1.03 -14.42
CA THR A 533 -22.74 -1.66 -15.16
C THR A 533 -22.44 -3.15 -15.29
N LEU A 534 -23.37 -3.97 -14.83
CA LEU A 534 -23.19 -5.41 -14.80
C LEU A 534 -22.86 -5.96 -16.20
N GLY A 535 -21.65 -6.52 -16.32
CA GLY A 535 -21.19 -7.13 -17.56
C GLY A 535 -20.80 -6.15 -18.67
N LYS A 536 -20.79 -4.83 -18.44
CA LYS A 536 -20.39 -3.79 -19.41
C LYS A 536 -19.28 -2.91 -18.85
N ASP A 537 -18.49 -2.30 -19.73
CA ASP A 537 -17.60 -1.18 -19.42
C ASP A 537 -18.43 0.10 -19.39
N SER A 538 -18.21 0.99 -18.42
CA SER A 538 -18.87 2.30 -18.32
C SER A 538 -17.81 3.39 -18.24
N ILE A 539 -17.69 4.19 -19.30
CA ILE A 539 -16.60 5.16 -19.49
C ILE A 539 -17.19 6.57 -19.58
N ASN A 540 -16.88 7.43 -18.61
CA ASN A 540 -17.24 8.85 -18.65
C ASN A 540 -16.42 9.57 -19.73
N GLN A 541 -17.07 10.50 -20.46
CA GLN A 541 -16.41 11.40 -21.41
C GLN A 541 -16.76 12.88 -21.19
N GLY A 542 -17.97 13.17 -20.70
CA GLY A 542 -18.43 14.54 -20.45
C GLY A 542 -19.12 14.66 -19.09
N MET A 543 -18.98 15.83 -18.45
CA MET A 543 -19.64 16.17 -17.19
C MET A 543 -19.96 17.66 -17.11
N ILE A 544 -21.14 17.98 -16.58
CA ILE A 544 -21.51 19.34 -16.15
C ILE A 544 -22.08 19.34 -14.73
N ILE A 545 -21.96 20.49 -14.06
CA ILE A 545 -22.67 20.80 -12.82
C ILE A 545 -23.93 21.55 -13.21
N THR A 546 -25.08 21.02 -12.82
CA THR A 546 -26.38 21.65 -13.09
C THR A 546 -26.63 22.83 -12.16
N GLN A 547 -27.54 23.72 -12.53
CA GLN A 547 -27.98 24.85 -11.69
C GLN A 547 -28.53 24.43 -10.32
N ALA A 548 -29.03 23.19 -10.22
CA ALA A 548 -29.52 22.60 -8.97
C ALA A 548 -28.42 21.93 -8.12
N GLY A 549 -27.15 22.03 -8.52
CA GLY A 549 -26.02 21.40 -7.81
C GLY A 549 -25.91 19.89 -8.01
N HIS A 550 -26.62 19.32 -8.98
CA HIS A 550 -26.48 17.92 -9.40
C HIS A 550 -25.42 17.78 -10.50
N PHE A 551 -24.86 16.59 -10.65
CA PHE A 551 -23.92 16.26 -11.72
C PHE A 551 -24.62 15.53 -12.84
N LEU A 552 -24.37 15.94 -14.08
CA LEU A 552 -24.83 15.23 -15.27
C LEU A 552 -23.62 14.67 -15.99
N LEU A 553 -23.64 13.37 -16.27
CA LEU A 553 -22.56 12.62 -16.90
C LEU A 553 -23.02 12.03 -18.22
N THR A 554 -22.10 11.97 -19.18
CA THR A 554 -22.31 11.28 -20.44
C THR A 554 -21.08 10.47 -20.82
N GLY A 555 -21.29 9.43 -21.62
CA GLY A 555 -20.20 8.60 -22.09
C GLY A 555 -20.70 7.34 -22.77
N ASN A 556 -19.93 6.26 -22.65
CA ASN A 556 -20.20 5.00 -23.32
C ASN A 556 -20.37 3.87 -22.31
N GLU A 557 -21.33 3.00 -22.55
CA GLU A 557 -21.64 1.84 -21.75
C GLU A 557 -21.79 0.62 -22.68
N GLY A 558 -20.96 -0.42 -22.55
CA GLY A 558 -20.99 -1.49 -23.55
C GLY A 558 -20.13 -2.70 -23.27
N ASP A 559 -20.23 -3.70 -24.14
CA ASP A 559 -19.33 -4.85 -24.15
C ASP A 559 -18.55 -4.96 -25.47
N TYR A 560 -17.90 -6.10 -25.70
CA TYR A 560 -17.14 -6.35 -26.93
C TYR A 560 -18.04 -6.44 -28.19
N ARG A 561 -19.36 -6.50 -28.03
CA ARG A 561 -20.34 -6.60 -29.12
C ARG A 561 -20.89 -5.23 -29.54
N GLY A 562 -20.80 -4.23 -28.67
CA GLY A 562 -21.29 -2.88 -28.94
C GLY A 562 -21.25 -1.97 -27.73
N ARG A 563 -21.17 -0.66 -28.00
CA ARG A 563 -21.22 0.41 -27.00
C ARG A 563 -22.45 1.28 -27.21
N ASP A 564 -23.14 1.57 -26.13
CA ASP A 564 -24.30 2.44 -26.06
C ASP A 564 -23.92 3.77 -25.42
N ILE A 565 -24.60 4.85 -25.78
CA ILE A 565 -24.51 6.09 -25.01
C ILE A 565 -25.26 5.93 -23.68
N PHE A 566 -24.66 6.42 -22.60
CA PHE A 566 -25.39 6.68 -21.36
C PHE A 566 -25.41 8.18 -21.04
N VAL A 567 -26.48 8.59 -20.39
CA VAL A 567 -26.61 9.88 -19.70
C VAL A 567 -27.06 9.58 -18.27
N LYS A 568 -26.37 10.13 -17.29
CA LYS A 568 -26.61 9.85 -15.87
C LYS A 568 -26.69 11.13 -15.07
N LYS A 569 -27.72 11.27 -14.24
CA LYS A 569 -27.83 12.35 -13.26
C LYS A 569 -27.54 11.82 -11.87
N VAL A 570 -26.64 12.49 -11.17
CA VAL A 570 -26.16 12.16 -9.84
C VAL A 570 -26.38 13.36 -8.92
N SER A 571 -26.79 13.13 -7.68
CA SER A 571 -26.95 14.20 -6.69
C SER A 571 -25.61 14.79 -6.26
N GLY A 572 -25.64 15.94 -5.57
CA GLY A 572 -24.44 16.54 -4.95
C GLY A 572 -23.73 15.62 -3.94
N ALA A 573 -24.43 14.59 -3.44
CA ALA A 573 -23.90 13.62 -2.48
C ALA A 573 -23.46 12.30 -3.13
N GLY A 574 -23.45 12.19 -4.46
CA GLY A 574 -23.07 10.96 -5.16
C GLY A 574 -24.19 9.94 -5.32
N GLU A 575 -25.45 10.29 -5.07
CA GLU A 575 -26.57 9.35 -5.26
C GLU A 575 -27.11 9.41 -6.69
N GLU A 576 -27.15 8.26 -7.38
CA GLU A 576 -27.75 8.16 -8.72
C GLU A 576 -29.25 8.49 -8.67
N GLN A 577 -29.65 9.58 -9.35
CA GLN A 577 -31.04 10.01 -9.45
C GLN A 577 -31.75 9.31 -10.60
N TRP A 578 -31.09 9.27 -11.75
CA TRP A 578 -31.54 8.51 -12.89
C TRP A 578 -30.39 8.20 -13.84
N HIS A 579 -30.58 7.12 -14.58
CA HIS A 579 -29.67 6.66 -15.61
C HIS A 579 -30.49 6.34 -16.87
N ARG A 580 -30.06 6.87 -18.00
CA ARG A 580 -30.64 6.64 -19.33
C ARG A 580 -29.55 6.07 -20.22
N HIS A 581 -29.86 4.99 -20.90
CA HIS A 581 -29.00 4.46 -21.95
C HIS A 581 -29.85 4.27 -23.20
N ASP A 582 -29.21 4.33 -24.36
CA ASP A 582 -29.86 4.13 -25.64
C ASP A 582 -29.18 2.98 -26.36
N SER A 583 -29.80 1.79 -26.26
CA SER A 583 -29.31 0.57 -26.88
C SER A 583 -29.55 0.62 -28.39
N SER A 584 -28.53 0.97 -29.15
CA SER A 584 -28.58 0.93 -30.62
C SER A 584 -27.74 -0.23 -31.16
N GLU A 585 -28.11 -0.75 -32.35
CA GLU A 585 -27.27 -1.75 -33.04
C GLU A 585 -25.92 -1.18 -33.50
N GLU A 586 -25.81 0.16 -33.56
CA GLU A 586 -24.58 0.88 -33.88
C GLU A 586 -23.85 1.33 -32.61
N ASN A 587 -22.51 1.27 -32.65
CA ASN A 587 -21.68 1.86 -31.60
C ASN A 587 -22.00 3.34 -31.43
N SER A 588 -22.32 3.73 -30.20
CA SER A 588 -22.56 5.11 -29.81
C SER A 588 -21.78 5.50 -28.56
N GLY A 589 -21.57 6.81 -28.39
CA GLY A 589 -20.87 7.37 -27.25
C GLY A 589 -21.19 8.83 -27.01
N GLY A 590 -21.48 9.17 -25.77
CA GLY A 590 -21.60 10.54 -25.32
C GLY A 590 -20.25 11.24 -25.32
N VAL A 591 -20.24 12.52 -25.68
CA VAL A 591 -19.03 13.34 -25.81
C VAL A 591 -19.06 14.48 -24.80
N ASP A 592 -20.06 15.35 -24.91
CA ASP A 592 -20.15 16.56 -24.10
C ASP A 592 -21.60 16.91 -23.79
N LEU A 593 -21.80 17.79 -22.80
CA LEU A 593 -23.09 18.14 -22.23
C LEU A 593 -23.22 19.65 -22.04
N TRP A 594 -24.44 20.15 -22.14
CA TRP A 594 -24.77 21.51 -21.73
C TRP A 594 -26.20 21.59 -21.17
N GLU A 595 -26.42 22.41 -20.14
CA GLU A 595 -27.74 22.64 -19.54
C GLU A 595 -28.30 23.98 -19.98
N HIS A 596 -29.52 23.96 -20.53
CA HIS A 596 -30.27 25.15 -20.90
C HIS A 596 -30.84 25.82 -19.65
N PRO A 597 -30.94 27.16 -19.60
CA PRO A 597 -31.52 27.88 -18.47
C PRO A 597 -32.96 27.47 -18.12
N GLU A 598 -33.70 26.92 -19.08
CA GLU A 598 -35.05 26.37 -18.87
C GLU A 598 -35.06 24.96 -18.21
N GLY A 599 -33.88 24.34 -18.00
CA GLY A 599 -33.70 23.04 -17.35
C GLY A 599 -33.63 21.83 -18.30
N ASP A 600 -33.62 22.06 -19.61
CA ASP A 600 -33.38 21.03 -20.62
C ASP A 600 -31.88 20.75 -20.78
N PHE A 601 -31.54 19.53 -21.21
CA PHE A 601 -30.15 19.10 -21.42
C PHE A 601 -29.86 18.85 -22.88
N PHE A 602 -28.71 19.34 -23.33
CA PHE A 602 -28.14 19.09 -24.64
C PHE A 602 -27.02 18.07 -24.51
N VAL A 603 -27.10 17.00 -25.29
CA VAL A 603 -26.13 15.91 -25.28
C VAL A 603 -25.54 15.76 -26.66
N LEU A 604 -24.24 15.96 -26.75
CA LEU A 604 -23.47 15.72 -27.95
C LEU A 604 -22.98 14.27 -27.95
N LEU A 605 -23.15 13.58 -29.08
CA LEU A 605 -22.79 12.17 -29.18
C LEU A 605 -22.31 11.77 -30.57
N ASN A 606 -21.54 10.70 -30.62
CA ASN A 606 -21.12 10.04 -31.85
C ASN A 606 -21.85 8.70 -31.95
N ARG A 607 -22.55 8.44 -33.06
CA ARG A 607 -23.28 7.19 -33.33
C ARG A 607 -22.97 6.69 -34.73
N GLY A 608 -22.40 5.49 -34.82
CA GLY A 608 -21.99 4.91 -36.07
C GLY A 608 -20.95 5.79 -36.78
N ALA A 609 -21.31 6.30 -37.96
CA ALA A 609 -20.47 7.19 -38.76
C ALA A 609 -20.78 8.68 -38.56
N LEU A 610 -21.76 9.07 -37.74
CA LEU A 610 -22.24 10.45 -37.65
C LEU A 610 -22.24 10.97 -36.21
N ALA A 611 -21.89 12.23 -36.05
CA ALA A 611 -22.18 12.98 -34.85
C ALA A 611 -23.64 13.45 -34.81
N LYS A 612 -24.19 13.59 -33.61
CA LYS A 612 -25.59 13.96 -33.37
C LYS A 612 -25.73 14.80 -32.09
N MET A 613 -26.80 15.59 -32.03
CA MET A 613 -27.26 16.26 -30.82
C MET A 613 -28.55 15.60 -30.37
N LYS A 614 -28.70 15.48 -29.06
CA LYS A 614 -29.98 15.21 -28.41
C LYS A 614 -30.35 16.38 -27.52
N ARG A 615 -31.62 16.76 -27.55
CA ARG A 615 -32.23 17.58 -26.49
C ARG A 615 -33.10 16.68 -25.62
N MET A 616 -32.93 16.79 -24.31
CA MET A 616 -33.61 15.99 -23.31
C MET A 616 -34.27 16.90 -22.28
N ASP A 617 -35.40 16.47 -21.72
CA ASP A 617 -36.02 17.20 -20.61
C ASP A 617 -35.22 17.03 -19.31
N SER A 618 -35.58 17.80 -18.27
CA SER A 618 -34.97 17.74 -16.93
C SER A 618 -35.04 16.35 -16.25
N ARG A 619 -35.87 15.43 -16.75
CA ARG A 619 -36.05 14.04 -16.29
C ARG A 619 -35.30 13.01 -17.15
N GLY A 620 -34.57 13.47 -18.16
CA GLY A 620 -33.83 12.63 -19.09
C GLY A 620 -34.70 11.94 -20.15
N ASN A 621 -35.88 12.48 -20.48
CA ASN A 621 -36.65 11.99 -21.63
C ASN A 621 -36.22 12.71 -22.90
N LEU A 622 -36.13 11.98 -24.01
CA LEU A 622 -35.76 12.55 -25.31
C LEU A 622 -36.86 13.48 -25.82
N ILE A 623 -36.49 14.72 -26.17
CA ILE A 623 -37.37 15.67 -26.87
C ILE A 623 -37.14 15.53 -28.38
N TRP A 624 -35.88 15.62 -28.81
CA TRP A 624 -35.49 15.40 -30.21
C TRP A 624 -34.03 14.93 -30.33
N GLU A 625 -33.70 14.28 -31.45
CA GLU A 625 -32.34 13.89 -31.84
C GLU A 625 -32.12 14.31 -33.29
N ASN A 626 -31.11 15.16 -33.55
CA ASN A 626 -30.78 15.63 -34.90
C ASN A 626 -29.32 15.28 -35.26
N PRO A 627 -29.05 14.87 -36.51
CA PRO A 627 -27.69 14.67 -36.98
C PRO A 627 -26.94 16.01 -37.06
N ILE A 628 -25.68 15.99 -36.61
CA ILE A 628 -24.76 17.13 -36.71
C ILE A 628 -23.57 16.64 -37.53
N GLY A 629 -23.49 17.07 -38.79
CA GLY A 629 -22.41 16.66 -39.68
C GLY A 629 -22.34 17.56 -40.88
N ILE A 630 -21.12 17.83 -41.33
CA ILE A 630 -20.89 18.66 -42.52
C ILE A 630 -21.26 17.84 -43.74
N ASP A 631 -22.33 18.25 -44.44
CA ASP A 631 -22.82 17.64 -45.68
C ASP A 631 -23.07 16.13 -45.62
N ASN A 632 -23.52 15.61 -44.46
CA ASN A 632 -23.70 14.17 -44.18
C ASN A 632 -22.43 13.31 -44.32
N LYS A 633 -21.25 13.93 -44.35
CA LYS A 633 -19.98 13.20 -44.30
C LYS A 633 -19.85 12.47 -42.97
N LYS A 634 -19.08 11.38 -42.97
CA LYS A 634 -18.70 10.70 -41.74
C LYS A 634 -18.05 11.70 -40.78
N SER A 635 -18.61 11.86 -39.59
CA SER A 635 -18.27 12.92 -38.63
C SER A 635 -18.07 12.39 -37.21
N SER A 636 -17.28 13.11 -36.43
CA SER A 636 -17.03 12.88 -35.01
C SER A 636 -17.00 14.21 -34.29
N ALA A 637 -17.91 14.44 -33.35
CA ALA A 637 -17.92 15.65 -32.54
C ALA A 637 -17.00 15.51 -31.32
N SER A 638 -16.52 16.65 -30.80
CA SER A 638 -15.57 16.75 -29.68
C SER A 638 -16.05 17.66 -28.54
N LYS A 639 -16.65 18.83 -28.84
CA LYS A 639 -17.00 19.83 -27.82
C LYS A 639 -18.23 20.64 -28.20
N ILE A 640 -19.03 21.02 -27.20
CA ILE A 640 -20.05 22.07 -27.34
C ILE A 640 -19.58 23.36 -26.65
N VAL A 641 -19.68 24.49 -27.35
CA VAL A 641 -19.42 25.83 -26.82
C VAL A 641 -20.70 26.64 -26.96
N SER A 642 -21.27 27.08 -25.84
CA SER A 642 -22.48 27.90 -25.83
C SER A 642 -22.11 29.37 -26.03
N LEU A 643 -22.71 30.01 -27.03
CA LEU A 643 -22.52 31.45 -27.30
C LEU A 643 -23.70 32.28 -26.79
N SER A 644 -24.90 31.71 -26.87
CA SER A 644 -26.12 32.23 -26.26
C SER A 644 -27.06 31.06 -25.96
N GLU A 645 -28.23 31.34 -25.37
CA GLU A 645 -29.25 30.32 -25.13
C GLU A 645 -29.79 29.70 -26.43
N GLU A 646 -29.62 30.40 -27.56
CA GLU A 646 -30.15 29.97 -28.85
C GLU A 646 -29.09 29.42 -29.82
N HIS A 647 -27.81 29.70 -29.58
CA HIS A 647 -26.73 29.45 -30.55
C HIS A 647 -25.57 28.71 -29.91
N PHE A 648 -25.23 27.57 -30.50
CA PHE A 648 -24.17 26.68 -30.04
C PHE A 648 -23.17 26.44 -31.15
N LEU A 649 -21.90 26.46 -30.78
CA LEU A 649 -20.83 26.06 -31.65
C LEU A 649 -20.37 24.66 -31.28
N ILE A 650 -20.26 23.81 -32.29
CA ILE A 650 -19.90 22.41 -32.15
C ILE A 650 -18.62 22.20 -32.93
N SER A 651 -17.61 21.68 -32.25
CA SER A 651 -16.34 21.30 -32.86
C SER A 651 -16.26 19.79 -33.06
N GLY A 652 -15.44 19.37 -34.01
CA GLY A 652 -15.21 17.97 -34.29
C GLY A 652 -14.30 17.75 -35.49
N SER A 653 -14.55 16.64 -36.18
CA SER A 653 -13.84 16.28 -37.38
C SER A 653 -14.74 15.56 -38.38
N VAL A 654 -14.48 15.75 -39.67
CA VAL A 654 -15.21 15.10 -40.78
C VAL A 654 -14.25 14.42 -41.75
N VAL A 655 -14.66 13.29 -42.32
CA VAL A 655 -13.84 12.57 -43.30
C VAL A 655 -13.97 13.21 -44.67
N LYS A 656 -12.82 13.45 -45.32
CA LYS A 656 -12.75 13.83 -46.73
C LYS A 656 -12.84 12.56 -47.59
N GLU A 657 -14.00 12.32 -48.20
CA GLU A 657 -14.34 11.07 -48.91
C GLU A 657 -13.31 10.61 -49.96
N ALA A 658 -12.56 11.54 -50.57
CA ALA A 658 -11.58 11.21 -51.61
C ALA A 658 -10.23 10.66 -51.08
N GLU A 659 -9.90 10.89 -49.81
CA GLU A 659 -8.54 10.66 -49.26
C GLU A 659 -8.54 9.92 -47.91
N GLU A 660 -9.70 9.59 -47.34
CA GLU A 660 -9.90 8.96 -46.02
C GLU A 660 -9.31 9.71 -44.80
N PHE A 661 -8.73 10.91 -44.98
CA PHE A 661 -8.27 11.76 -43.89
C PHE A 661 -9.40 12.53 -43.19
N TRP A 662 -9.24 12.76 -41.89
CA TRP A 662 -10.11 13.59 -41.07
C TRP A 662 -9.70 15.05 -41.17
N LYS A 663 -10.69 15.94 -41.29
CA LYS A 663 -10.54 17.39 -41.27
C LYS A 663 -11.19 17.97 -40.04
N ALA A 664 -10.54 18.97 -39.45
CA ALA A 664 -11.12 19.74 -38.37
C ALA A 664 -12.39 20.44 -38.88
N ALA A 665 -13.44 20.41 -38.09
CA ALA A 665 -14.75 20.90 -38.49
C ALA A 665 -15.36 21.70 -37.35
N ILE A 666 -15.96 22.83 -37.72
CA ILE A 666 -16.74 23.67 -36.81
C ILE A 666 -18.10 23.92 -37.43
N MET A 667 -19.14 23.82 -36.61
CA MET A 667 -20.52 24.05 -37.01
C MET A 667 -21.21 24.93 -35.99
N MET A 668 -21.99 25.90 -36.48
CA MET A 668 -22.95 26.63 -35.67
C MET A 668 -24.33 25.99 -35.81
N VAL A 669 -24.99 25.76 -34.68
CA VAL A 669 -26.35 25.23 -34.63
C VAL A 669 -27.25 26.09 -33.76
N ASP A 670 -28.55 26.07 -34.06
CA ASP A 670 -29.58 26.68 -33.22
C ASP A 670 -30.03 25.74 -32.08
N ASN A 671 -30.89 26.24 -31.18
CA ASN A 671 -31.51 25.49 -30.07
C ASN A 671 -32.42 24.32 -30.49
N ASN A 672 -32.70 24.19 -31.79
CA ASN A 672 -33.44 23.07 -32.37
C ASN A 672 -32.48 22.06 -33.05
N GLY A 673 -31.18 22.30 -33.03
CA GLY A 673 -30.17 21.48 -33.69
C GLY A 673 -30.11 21.69 -35.21
N ASN A 674 -30.69 22.77 -35.74
CA ASN A 674 -30.53 23.12 -37.15
C ASN A 674 -29.17 23.77 -37.38
N THR A 675 -28.46 23.33 -38.42
CA THR A 675 -27.21 23.95 -38.84
C THR A 675 -27.45 25.35 -39.42
N LEU A 676 -26.80 26.35 -38.84
CA LEU A 676 -26.79 27.73 -39.34
C LEU A 676 -25.65 27.94 -40.34
N TRP A 677 -24.45 27.47 -40.00
CA TRP A 677 -23.31 27.43 -40.90
C TRP A 677 -22.33 26.35 -40.47
N GLN A 678 -21.47 25.94 -41.40
CA GLN A 678 -20.43 24.93 -41.17
C GLN A 678 -19.15 25.30 -41.92
N ARG A 679 -18.00 24.96 -41.35
CA ARG A 679 -16.68 25.19 -41.94
C ARG A 679 -15.74 24.04 -41.66
N GLU A 680 -14.89 23.78 -42.63
CA GLU A 680 -13.81 22.79 -42.57
C GLU A 680 -12.48 23.51 -42.52
N TYR A 681 -11.57 23.00 -41.70
CA TYR A 681 -10.22 23.49 -41.50
C TYR A 681 -9.25 22.31 -41.56
N GLY A 682 -7.99 22.63 -41.86
CA GLY A 682 -6.95 21.63 -42.01
C GLY A 682 -6.26 21.71 -43.36
N ARG A 683 -5.14 21.01 -43.48
CA ARG A 683 -4.24 21.06 -44.66
C ARG A 683 -4.20 19.72 -45.37
N ASP A 684 -3.04 19.13 -45.64
CA ASP A 684 -2.93 17.75 -46.13
C ASP A 684 -2.69 16.81 -44.93
N GLY A 685 -3.45 15.72 -44.82
CA GLY A 685 -3.36 14.78 -43.69
C GLY A 685 -4.47 14.89 -42.63
N ASP A 686 -4.32 14.18 -41.51
CA ASP A 686 -5.33 14.12 -40.44
C ASP A 686 -5.26 15.35 -39.52
N ASP A 687 -6.36 16.11 -39.44
CA ASP A 687 -6.57 17.29 -38.61
C ASP A 687 -7.75 17.06 -37.66
N ARG A 688 -7.56 17.21 -36.35
CA ARG A 688 -8.62 17.01 -35.34
C ARG A 688 -8.65 18.08 -34.28
N ILE A 689 -9.86 18.43 -33.85
CA ILE A 689 -10.13 19.27 -32.69
C ILE A 689 -10.51 18.35 -31.52
N LEU A 690 -9.96 18.63 -30.34
CA LEU A 690 -10.23 17.88 -29.11
C LEU A 690 -10.92 18.74 -28.06
N ASP A 691 -10.57 20.03 -27.95
CA ASP A 691 -11.18 20.95 -27.00
C ASP A 691 -11.27 22.36 -27.57
N ALA A 692 -12.15 23.17 -26.97
CA ALA A 692 -12.43 24.53 -27.39
C ALA A 692 -12.83 25.41 -26.20
N THR A 693 -12.41 26.68 -26.24
CA THR A 693 -12.80 27.69 -25.25
C THR A 693 -13.21 29.00 -25.94
N LEU A 694 -14.24 29.65 -25.39
CA LEU A 694 -14.60 31.02 -25.75
C LEU A 694 -13.63 31.98 -25.06
N LEU A 695 -13.12 32.97 -25.80
CA LEU A 695 -12.22 34.00 -25.28
C LEU A 695 -12.97 35.27 -24.88
N ASP A 696 -12.37 36.08 -24.03
CA ASP A 696 -12.92 37.35 -23.52
C ASP A 696 -13.23 38.37 -24.62
N ASP A 697 -12.53 38.31 -25.76
CA ASP A 697 -12.78 39.17 -26.92
C ASP A 697 -13.91 38.65 -27.84
N GLY A 698 -14.50 37.51 -27.50
CA GLY A 698 -15.57 36.85 -28.26
C GLY A 698 -15.08 35.95 -29.39
N SER A 699 -13.77 35.85 -29.62
CA SER A 699 -13.19 34.83 -30.50
C SER A 699 -13.17 33.46 -29.81
N ILE A 700 -12.93 32.40 -30.58
CA ILE A 700 -12.98 31.03 -30.07
C ILE A 700 -11.68 30.33 -30.41
N ALA A 701 -11.04 29.78 -29.38
CA ALA A 701 -9.81 29.03 -29.51
C ALA A 701 -10.09 27.53 -29.49
N PHE A 702 -9.48 26.80 -30.42
CA PHE A 702 -9.59 25.36 -30.59
C PHE A 702 -8.20 24.74 -30.53
N ILE A 703 -8.11 23.60 -29.85
CA ILE A 703 -6.88 22.83 -29.76
C ILE A 703 -7.08 21.39 -30.24
N GLY A 704 -6.03 20.83 -30.82
CA GLY A 704 -5.95 19.41 -31.13
C GLY A 704 -4.63 19.05 -31.79
N PHE A 705 -4.69 18.28 -32.88
CA PHE A 705 -3.49 17.86 -33.62
C PHE A 705 -3.67 17.90 -35.14
N THR A 706 -2.54 18.04 -35.85
CA THR A 706 -2.44 17.97 -37.32
C THR A 706 -1.25 17.12 -37.75
N HIS A 707 -1.34 16.45 -38.90
CA HIS A 707 -0.21 15.75 -39.55
C HIS A 707 0.49 16.59 -40.63
N ALA A 708 -0.04 17.78 -40.92
CA ALA A 708 0.31 18.52 -42.13
C ALA A 708 1.76 18.98 -42.23
N ASP A 709 2.38 19.35 -41.11
CA ASP A 709 3.68 20.02 -41.15
C ASP A 709 4.89 19.09 -41.03
N SER A 710 4.69 17.85 -40.53
CA SER A 710 5.80 16.90 -40.36
C SER A 710 5.66 15.62 -41.17
N GLY A 711 4.46 15.32 -41.69
CA GLY A 711 4.14 14.13 -42.51
C GLY A 711 4.24 12.78 -41.78
N LEU A 712 5.08 12.68 -40.75
CA LEU A 712 5.38 11.47 -39.98
C LEU A 712 4.89 11.56 -38.54
N PHE A 713 4.79 12.77 -37.97
CA PHE A 713 4.42 12.99 -36.56
C PHE A 713 3.22 13.94 -36.42
N ARG A 714 2.58 13.89 -35.24
CA ARG A 714 1.47 14.79 -34.93
C ARG A 714 2.03 16.07 -34.34
N SER A 715 1.68 17.20 -34.94
CA SER A 715 1.93 18.53 -34.38
C SER A 715 0.72 18.97 -33.58
N VAL A 716 0.93 19.68 -32.48
CA VAL A 716 -0.16 20.34 -31.75
C VAL A 716 -0.68 21.47 -32.64
N SER A 717 -2.00 21.61 -32.77
CA SER A 717 -2.62 22.65 -33.60
C SER A 717 -3.46 23.59 -32.75
N LEU A 718 -3.24 24.89 -32.92
CA LEU A 718 -4.07 25.97 -32.37
C LEU A 718 -4.78 26.69 -33.52
N LEU A 719 -6.10 26.71 -33.47
CA LEU A 719 -6.96 27.46 -34.39
C LEU A 719 -7.75 28.48 -33.57
N ILE A 720 -7.73 29.75 -33.97
CA ILE A 720 -8.58 30.80 -33.40
C ILE A 720 -9.45 31.36 -34.53
N THR A 721 -10.75 31.43 -34.27
CA THR A 721 -11.72 31.97 -35.22
C THR A 721 -12.58 33.04 -34.58
N ASP A 722 -13.17 33.89 -35.42
CA ASP A 722 -14.33 34.67 -35.01
C ASP A 722 -15.58 33.79 -34.83
N VAL A 723 -16.66 34.37 -34.34
CA VAL A 723 -17.97 33.70 -34.13
C VAL A 723 -18.60 33.20 -35.43
N GLU A 724 -18.20 33.76 -36.58
CA GLU A 724 -18.65 33.33 -37.91
C GLU A 724 -17.76 32.22 -38.49
N GLY A 725 -16.75 31.77 -37.76
CA GLY A 725 -15.77 30.76 -38.16
C GLY A 725 -14.74 31.27 -39.17
N LYS A 726 -14.55 32.56 -39.32
CA LYS A 726 -13.42 33.07 -40.09
C LYS A 726 -12.13 32.83 -39.32
N GLU A 727 -11.13 32.24 -39.98
CA GLU A 727 -9.81 32.04 -39.39
C GLU A 727 -9.15 33.38 -39.07
N GLU A 728 -8.84 33.60 -37.79
CA GLU A 728 -8.00 34.71 -37.34
C GLU A 728 -6.57 34.25 -37.13
N ARG A 729 -6.39 33.01 -36.67
CA ARG A 729 -5.08 32.39 -36.47
C ARG A 729 -5.15 30.88 -36.64
N ASN A 730 -4.13 30.33 -37.30
CA ASN A 730 -3.95 28.89 -37.42
C ASN A 730 -2.45 28.59 -37.36
N LYS A 731 -2.02 28.08 -36.21
CA LYS A 731 -0.60 27.84 -35.91
C LYS A 731 -0.42 26.42 -35.39
N SER A 732 0.59 25.75 -35.92
CA SER A 732 1.00 24.43 -35.49
C SER A 732 2.35 24.48 -34.76
N TYR A 733 2.49 23.57 -33.81
CA TYR A 733 3.67 23.42 -32.97
C TYR A 733 4.18 21.97 -33.15
N PRO A 734 5.10 21.75 -34.10
CA PRO A 734 5.70 20.43 -34.29
C PRO A 734 6.61 20.09 -33.11
N ILE A 735 6.53 18.85 -32.63
CA ILE A 735 7.43 18.32 -31.61
C ILE A 735 8.37 17.33 -32.31
N SER A 736 9.64 17.69 -32.39
CA SER A 736 10.65 16.91 -33.10
C SER A 736 10.70 15.46 -32.60
N HIS A 737 10.50 14.49 -33.49
CA HIS A 737 10.56 13.05 -33.22
C HIS A 737 9.43 12.47 -32.35
N TYR A 738 8.41 13.25 -31.98
CA TYR A 738 7.33 12.82 -31.09
C TYR A 738 5.95 13.22 -31.59
N HIS A 739 4.92 12.47 -31.18
CA HIS A 739 3.54 12.88 -31.41
C HIS A 739 3.07 13.81 -30.30
N GLY A 740 2.84 15.08 -30.63
CA GLY A 740 2.16 16.05 -29.77
C GLY A 740 0.65 16.01 -29.99
N THR A 741 -0.11 16.06 -28.90
CA THR A 741 -1.57 16.18 -28.94
C THR A 741 -2.01 17.18 -27.88
N GLY A 742 -2.61 18.30 -28.30
CA GLY A 742 -3.21 19.24 -27.37
C GLY A 742 -4.59 18.78 -26.95
N THR A 743 -4.80 18.58 -25.65
CA THR A 743 -6.01 17.94 -25.10
C THR A 743 -6.97 18.90 -24.43
N ALA A 744 -6.48 20.00 -23.86
CA ALA A 744 -7.32 21.01 -23.22
C ALA A 744 -6.73 22.41 -23.42
N ILE A 745 -7.60 23.42 -23.45
CA ILE A 745 -7.24 24.83 -23.63
C ILE A 745 -8.07 25.73 -22.71
N VAL A 746 -7.42 26.70 -22.07
CA VAL A 746 -8.09 27.70 -21.24
C VAL A 746 -7.44 29.08 -21.40
N GLU A 747 -8.25 30.13 -21.33
CA GLU A 747 -7.75 31.52 -21.22
C GLU A 747 -7.43 31.84 -19.76
N LEU A 748 -6.27 32.46 -19.55
CA LEU A 748 -5.77 32.88 -18.25
C LEU A 748 -6.22 34.31 -17.92
N SER A 749 -6.13 34.69 -16.65
CA SER A 749 -6.59 36.00 -16.14
C SER A 749 -5.87 37.22 -16.75
N ASP A 750 -4.68 37.02 -17.31
CA ASP A 750 -3.90 38.03 -18.03
C ASP A 750 -4.19 38.05 -19.56
N GLY A 751 -5.06 37.16 -20.03
CA GLY A 751 -5.42 37.00 -21.43
C GLY A 751 -4.44 36.17 -22.26
N ASN A 752 -3.49 35.48 -21.62
CA ASN A 752 -2.68 34.44 -22.27
C ASN A 752 -3.46 33.12 -22.35
N LEU A 753 -3.00 32.19 -23.19
CA LEU A 753 -3.63 30.88 -23.34
C LEU A 753 -2.76 29.79 -22.70
N ALA A 754 -3.34 28.96 -21.85
CA ALA A 754 -2.71 27.74 -21.37
C ALA A 754 -3.17 26.55 -22.20
N LEU A 755 -2.21 25.79 -22.73
CA LEU A 755 -2.44 24.58 -23.51
C LEU A 755 -1.94 23.37 -22.74
N LEU A 756 -2.79 22.37 -22.54
CA LEU A 756 -2.38 21.06 -22.03
C LEU A 756 -2.01 20.16 -23.21
N VAL A 757 -0.77 19.66 -23.22
CA VAL A 757 -0.22 18.87 -24.33
C VAL A 757 0.30 17.54 -23.81
N ASN A 758 -0.14 16.45 -24.43
CA ASN A 758 0.44 15.13 -24.24
C ASN A 758 1.45 14.83 -25.34
N VAL A 759 2.61 14.31 -24.95
CA VAL A 759 3.71 13.95 -25.85
C VAL A 759 3.95 12.46 -25.74
N ASN A 760 3.79 11.74 -26.86
CA ASN A 760 3.99 10.30 -26.92
C ASN A 760 5.33 9.96 -27.57
N LYS A 761 6.21 9.32 -26.80
CA LYS A 761 7.48 8.76 -27.29
C LYS A 761 7.22 7.35 -27.84
N HIS A 762 7.59 7.11 -29.09
CA HIS A 762 7.37 5.81 -29.79
C HIS A 762 8.06 4.58 -29.15
N SER A 763 8.82 4.73 -28.07
CA SER A 763 9.36 3.62 -27.29
C SER A 763 8.49 3.41 -26.05
N THR A 764 8.26 2.15 -25.70
CA THR A 764 7.38 1.64 -24.63
C THR A 764 7.77 2.06 -23.21
N THR A 765 8.32 3.26 -23.00
CA THR A 765 8.88 3.62 -21.71
C THR A 765 8.34 4.89 -21.11
N HIS A 766 8.06 6.01 -21.80
CA HIS A 766 7.49 7.16 -21.08
C HIS A 766 6.58 8.09 -21.93
N ASP A 767 5.30 8.21 -21.58
CA ASP A 767 4.40 9.31 -22.00
C ASP A 767 4.47 10.45 -20.97
N PHE A 768 4.64 11.69 -21.44
CA PHE A 768 4.61 12.85 -20.53
C PHE A 768 3.64 13.92 -21.01
N ALA A 769 3.16 14.73 -20.07
CA ALA A 769 2.29 15.85 -20.32
C ALA A 769 3.00 17.16 -19.96
N LEU A 770 2.66 18.23 -20.64
CA LEU A 770 3.18 19.58 -20.37
C LEU A 770 2.09 20.63 -20.51
N ILE A 771 2.31 21.77 -19.86
CA ILE A 771 1.57 23.00 -20.12
C ILE A 771 2.46 23.92 -20.95
N ALA A 772 1.90 24.47 -22.03
CA ALA A 772 2.51 25.57 -22.77
C ALA A 772 1.65 26.82 -22.61
N ILE A 773 2.26 27.93 -22.18
CA ILE A 773 1.62 29.24 -22.12
C ILE A 773 1.94 30.01 -23.39
N LEU A 774 0.91 30.54 -24.02
CA LEU A 774 1.01 31.33 -25.24
C LEU A 774 0.60 32.77 -24.98
N ASP A 775 1.36 33.70 -25.55
CA ASP A 775 0.94 35.11 -25.61
C ASP A 775 -0.27 35.27 -26.53
N ARG A 776 -0.90 36.45 -26.50
CA ARG A 776 -1.99 36.82 -27.42
C ARG A 776 -1.58 36.79 -28.89
N GLN A 777 -0.30 36.66 -29.24
CA GLN A 777 0.19 36.50 -30.61
C GLN A 777 0.45 35.01 -30.98
N GLY A 778 0.29 34.08 -30.04
CA GLY A 778 0.49 32.64 -30.22
C GLY A 778 1.96 32.21 -30.13
N ASN A 779 2.83 33.02 -29.52
CA ASN A 779 4.21 32.64 -29.23
C ASN A 779 4.28 31.98 -27.86
N ILE A 780 5.16 30.99 -27.74
CA ILE A 780 5.39 30.27 -26.48
C ILE A 780 6.12 31.22 -25.52
N VAL A 781 5.45 31.54 -24.41
CA VAL A 781 5.96 32.36 -23.32
C VAL A 781 6.72 31.48 -22.33
N SER A 782 6.12 30.33 -21.98
CA SER A 782 6.72 29.36 -21.06
C SER A 782 6.18 27.96 -21.29
N VAL A 783 6.96 26.98 -20.84
CA VAL A 783 6.58 25.56 -20.85
C VAL A 783 6.87 24.96 -19.48
N HIS A 784 6.01 24.07 -19.02
CA HIS A 784 6.19 23.33 -17.80
C HIS A 784 5.79 21.87 -17.99
N VAL A 785 6.73 20.95 -17.75
CA VAL A 785 6.44 19.51 -17.80
C VAL A 785 5.73 19.12 -16.51
N LEU A 786 4.63 18.39 -16.64
CA LEU A 786 3.86 17.92 -15.49
C LEU A 786 4.57 16.76 -14.82
N ASP A 787 4.75 16.88 -13.51
CA ASP A 787 5.30 15.85 -12.64
C ASP A 787 4.27 15.45 -11.58
N ALA A 788 3.65 14.28 -11.82
CA ALA A 788 2.61 13.67 -11.01
C ALA A 788 2.91 12.19 -10.74
N ASP A 789 4.17 11.86 -10.42
CA ASP A 789 4.69 10.50 -10.21
C ASP A 789 4.63 9.60 -11.47
N GLY A 790 5.79 9.33 -12.07
CA GLY A 790 5.93 8.44 -13.23
C GLY A 790 5.37 9.01 -14.54
N ASP A 791 4.81 8.17 -15.41
CA ASP A 791 4.19 8.63 -16.66
C ASP A 791 2.91 9.40 -16.40
N VAL A 792 2.79 10.58 -17.01
CA VAL A 792 1.65 11.47 -16.82
C VAL A 792 0.96 11.72 -18.15
N ARG A 793 -0.36 11.53 -18.17
CA ARG A 793 -1.24 11.98 -19.25
C ARG A 793 -2.32 12.88 -18.71
N GLY A 794 -2.30 14.14 -19.15
CA GLY A 794 -3.36 15.10 -18.88
C GLY A 794 -4.61 14.79 -19.71
N SER A 795 -5.80 14.93 -19.13
CA SER A 795 -7.08 14.75 -19.83
C SER A 795 -7.91 16.02 -19.90
N ASP A 796 -7.94 16.83 -18.84
CA ASP A 796 -8.70 18.08 -18.79
C ASP A 796 -8.00 19.12 -17.94
N MET A 797 -8.27 20.41 -18.21
CA MET A 797 -7.67 21.55 -17.55
C MET A 797 -8.67 22.70 -17.42
N ILE A 798 -8.74 23.31 -16.24
CA ILE A 798 -9.59 24.48 -15.98
C ILE A 798 -8.82 25.57 -15.25
N LEU A 799 -9.27 26.81 -15.41
CA LEU A 799 -8.85 27.94 -14.57
C LEU A 799 -9.76 28.00 -13.34
N SER A 800 -9.16 27.96 -12.16
CA SER A 800 -9.84 28.09 -10.88
C SER A 800 -10.22 29.55 -10.61
N SER A 801 -11.24 29.76 -9.77
CA SER A 801 -11.69 31.10 -9.35
C SER A 801 -10.62 31.95 -8.65
N ASP A 802 -9.60 31.31 -8.07
CA ASP A 802 -8.44 31.98 -7.46
C ASP A 802 -7.31 32.30 -8.45
N GLY A 803 -7.48 31.94 -9.73
CA GLY A 803 -6.50 32.14 -10.79
C GLY A 803 -5.53 30.99 -11.00
N SER A 804 -5.56 29.95 -10.15
CA SER A 804 -4.67 28.78 -10.30
C SER A 804 -5.14 27.87 -11.45
N ILE A 805 -4.19 27.19 -12.09
CA ILE A 805 -4.47 26.19 -13.12
C ILE A 805 -4.68 24.84 -12.44
N LEU A 806 -5.80 24.19 -12.76
CA LEU A 806 -6.13 22.85 -12.27
C LEU A 806 -6.13 21.84 -13.40
N ILE A 807 -5.57 20.67 -13.15
CA ILE A 807 -5.38 19.63 -14.17
C ILE A 807 -5.80 18.29 -13.59
N THR A 808 -6.49 17.49 -14.40
CA THR A 808 -6.74 16.08 -14.10
C THR A 808 -6.26 15.18 -15.23
N GLY A 809 -6.03 13.91 -14.91
CA GLY A 809 -5.60 12.93 -15.87
C GLY A 809 -5.32 11.58 -15.24
N ARG A 810 -4.35 10.88 -15.83
CA ARG A 810 -3.84 9.60 -15.34
C ARG A 810 -2.35 9.74 -15.07
N SER A 811 -1.90 9.21 -13.94
CA SER A 811 -0.48 9.03 -13.62
C SER A 811 -0.19 7.58 -13.26
N ASP A 812 1.08 7.16 -13.32
CA ASP A 812 1.47 5.83 -12.87
C ASP A 812 1.19 5.66 -11.37
N GLY A 813 0.68 4.47 -11.02
CA GLY A 813 0.54 4.06 -9.64
C GLY A 813 1.91 3.66 -9.08
N GLN A 814 2.14 3.94 -7.81
CA GLN A 814 3.38 3.53 -7.11
C GLN A 814 3.46 2.01 -6.87
N ASP A 815 2.61 1.19 -7.50
CA ASP A 815 2.60 -0.25 -7.34
C ASP A 815 3.29 -1.00 -8.50
N MET A 816 3.71 -2.24 -8.24
CA MET A 816 4.45 -3.07 -9.20
C MET A 816 3.58 -3.66 -10.33
N PHE A 817 2.29 -3.30 -10.43
CA PHE A 817 1.35 -3.88 -11.38
C PHE A 817 1.08 -3.00 -12.60
N GLY A 818 1.69 -1.81 -12.67
CA GLY A 818 1.37 -0.83 -13.70
C GLY A 818 -0.08 -0.32 -13.56
N SER A 819 -0.56 -0.29 -12.32
CA SER A 819 -1.79 0.42 -11.96
C SER A 819 -1.61 1.89 -12.25
N THR A 820 -2.70 2.62 -12.39
CA THR A 820 -2.62 4.05 -12.63
C THR A 820 -3.66 4.78 -11.83
N ASN A 821 -3.29 5.94 -11.32
CA ASN A 821 -4.16 6.75 -10.50
C ASN A 821 -4.77 7.87 -11.33
N ALA A 822 -6.01 8.25 -11.01
CA ALA A 822 -6.49 9.56 -11.38
C ALA A 822 -5.73 10.59 -10.53
N PHE A 823 -5.31 11.72 -11.11
CA PHE A 823 -4.70 12.79 -10.32
C PHE A 823 -5.48 14.09 -10.42
N LEU A 824 -5.33 14.94 -9.42
CA LEU A 824 -5.67 16.36 -9.45
C LEU A 824 -4.42 17.14 -9.07
N MET A 825 -4.05 18.09 -9.91
CA MET A 825 -2.89 18.97 -9.69
C MET A 825 -3.35 20.42 -9.70
N LYS A 826 -2.81 21.20 -8.78
CA LYS A 826 -2.98 22.66 -8.72
C LYS A 826 -1.63 23.35 -8.87
N ILE A 827 -1.58 24.30 -9.81
CA ILE A 827 -0.40 25.13 -10.09
C ILE A 827 -0.82 26.58 -9.96
N SER A 828 -0.08 27.35 -9.14
CA SER A 828 -0.32 28.79 -9.03
C SER A 828 0.02 29.48 -10.36
N TYR A 829 -0.74 30.48 -10.79
CA TYR A 829 -0.42 31.30 -11.96
C TYR A 829 -0.36 32.78 -11.60
#